data_AF-A0A7S2NPG4-F1
#
_entry.id   AF-A0A7S2NPG4-F1
#
_cell.length_a   1.000
_cell.length_b   1.000
_cell.length_c   1.000
_cell.angle_alpha   90.00
_cell.angle_beta   90.00
_cell.angle_gamma   90.00
#
_symmetry.space_group_name_H-M   'P 1'
#
loop_
_entity.id
_entity.type
_entity.pdbx_description
1 polymer ?
#
loop_
_entity_poly.entity_id
_entity_poly.type
_entity_poly.pdbx_seq_one_letter_code
_entity_poly.pdbx_strand_id
1 'polypeptide(L)'
;SRSSGILRRLLDWGTADEVNDGYICATSGENAGAESFLGVNGATSLKAEIVGRIPEITDASKFREARRLLQQLGGTEALKEELVFAGFVDPATNNLTLRDRPFNVFAHMAAGLLLQPGMEEEQIAMGGNYAKDFLICANRPDNDMHWDSTDPKWIPKASMAKRHRFLTTLNLHWQWFNMLVAGLVNPNDGAALKEVERMRDAATQYAKNMGWSEEVGLFVNIFGHNNVNSLFIHVVDMSELGPGFSFQSFKNCPLDAVIKVLREDAASQQVKSCGVSSLPAFRKTKLPDVPFFFAGTDGATSVKAEIVGRVPVIKDAGSYREARRLLVEELGGYATLKHELIRFGFLDEESEQLTTGNNPFNVFARVAAGVMEQPGMAEEQKRLGPYEDRFMVCCNRPENDEHWDSDDPEWLGKASMSRRHRFLTVKDLHWQWFNVLSFGLIPKSEGGVSMQEAVELLEDMRDAALLYAKNSRTWSDDVGLFFHVFGHNSVNSLHMHILDMEELGPTFRKYWYKNAPIDAVLKVLKENVQENLPGSLVTAAEAVASFASATQAATQALLDNRSMQANESVASGCNADEALTINIGGELITVARETMLLAPPESLLHLLFSTGWDSSPLTKDMHGHMFLNCPTRAAKVIIDHLRIIHQTPYDQVVRPPFVRRELMFEVQDLAFIWGVEDFVLHRSHYGYAPALPGRKYQKRPFSWSTCCRRRARFAPRAGR
;
A
#
# COMPACT_ATOMS: atom_id res chain seq x y z
N SER A 1 7.36 40.30 10.20
CA SER A 1 6.00 39.76 10.40
C SER A 1 5.51 38.92 9.20
N ARG A 2 6.29 37.92 8.74
CA ARG A 2 5.86 36.93 7.73
C ARG A 2 6.48 35.57 8.06
N SER A 3 5.92 34.89 9.06
CA SER A 3 6.50 33.68 9.66
C SER A 3 5.45 32.65 10.11
N SER A 4 4.24 32.64 9.51
CA SER A 4 3.11 31.84 9.98
C SER A 4 2.84 30.54 9.19
N GLY A 5 3.58 30.27 8.11
CA GLY A 5 3.34 29.11 7.23
C GLY A 5 4.05 27.80 7.64
N ILE A 6 5.15 27.87 8.37
CA ILE A 6 6.04 26.72 8.64
C ILE A 6 5.77 26.09 10.02
N LEU A 7 5.38 26.90 11.01
CA LEU A 7 5.20 26.46 12.40
C LEU A 7 4.08 25.42 12.61
N ARG A 8 3.15 25.24 11.66
CA ARG A 8 2.02 24.31 11.82
C ARG A 8 2.35 22.84 11.57
N ARG A 9 3.56 22.50 11.08
CA ARG A 9 4.02 21.10 10.92
C ARG A 9 4.66 20.51 12.19
N LEU A 10 4.90 21.32 13.23
CA LEU A 10 5.58 20.89 14.45
C LEU A 10 4.67 20.19 15.49
N LEU A 11 3.35 20.24 15.32
CA LEU A 11 2.39 19.75 16.31
C LEU A 11 1.56 18.54 15.85
N ASP A 12 1.44 18.31 14.54
CA ASP A 12 0.74 17.14 13.98
C ASP A 12 1.70 15.94 13.83
N TRP A 13 2.35 15.54 14.93
CA TRP A 13 3.08 14.26 15.02
C TRP A 13 2.08 13.10 15.17
N GLY A 14 1.31 12.87 14.10
CA GLY A 14 0.47 11.69 13.95
C GLY A 14 1.29 10.40 13.94
N THR A 15 0.67 9.32 14.40
CA THR A 15 1.25 7.98 14.55
C THR A 15 1.86 7.45 13.26
N ALA A 16 3.19 7.53 13.13
CA ALA A 16 3.90 6.95 11.99
C ALA A 16 3.83 5.42 11.87
N ASP A 17 3.20 4.74 12.83
CA ASP A 17 2.82 3.33 12.70
C ASP A 17 1.79 3.13 11.56
N GLU A 18 1.02 4.17 11.17
CA GLU A 18 0.06 4.14 10.05
C GLU A 18 0.67 4.56 8.69
N VAL A 19 1.94 5.01 8.64
CA VAL A 19 2.52 5.62 7.43
C VAL A 19 3.02 4.59 6.40
N ASN A 20 2.98 3.29 6.72
CA ASN A 20 3.21 2.23 5.73
C ASN A 20 1.99 1.95 4.82
N ASP A 21 0.78 2.37 5.21
CA ASP A 21 -0.45 1.99 4.50
C ASP A 21 -0.92 3.10 3.53
N GLY A 22 -0.43 3.05 2.29
CA GLY A 22 -1.07 3.68 1.13
C GLY A 22 -0.12 4.22 0.05
N TYR A 23 -0.31 3.80 -1.21
CA TYR A 23 0.49 4.23 -2.37
C TYR A 23 -0.35 4.36 -3.65
N ILE A 24 -0.40 5.57 -4.23
CA ILE A 24 -1.04 6.01 -5.50
C ILE A 24 -0.35 7.36 -5.87
N CYS A 25 0.06 7.75 -7.09
CA CYS A 25 0.12 7.14 -8.43
C CYS A 25 1.39 7.62 -9.19
N ALA A 26 1.54 7.29 -10.49
CA ALA A 26 2.77 7.40 -11.29
C ALA A 26 2.88 8.62 -12.25
N THR A 27 4.08 8.76 -12.84
CA THR A 27 4.30 9.30 -14.20
C THR A 27 5.33 8.42 -14.92
N SER A 28 5.06 8.04 -16.17
CA SER A 28 5.84 7.08 -16.96
C SER A 28 7.05 7.68 -17.66
N GLY A 29 8.10 6.87 -17.84
CA GLY A 29 9.25 7.16 -18.69
C GLY A 29 9.94 5.86 -19.13
N GLU A 30 10.04 5.65 -20.43
CA GLU A 30 10.66 4.45 -21.02
C GLU A 30 12.19 4.46 -20.86
N ASN A 31 12.81 3.33 -20.50
CA ASN A 31 14.10 2.92 -21.08
C ASN A 31 14.56 1.48 -20.75
N ALA A 32 14.98 0.81 -21.84
CA ALA A 32 15.93 -0.30 -21.99
C ALA A 32 16.53 -1.05 -20.78
N GLY A 33 16.21 -2.35 -20.71
CA GLY A 33 17.17 -3.46 -20.72
C GLY A 33 18.31 -3.49 -19.68
N ALA A 34 18.03 -4.09 -18.52
CA ALA A 34 19.04 -4.58 -17.58
C ALA A 34 18.74 -6.05 -17.22
N GLU A 35 19.78 -6.88 -17.05
CA GLU A 35 19.64 -8.27 -16.59
C GLU A 35 19.33 -8.25 -15.08
N SER A 36 18.11 -8.63 -14.69
CA SER A 36 17.64 -8.51 -13.31
C SER A 36 18.23 -9.55 -12.36
N PHE A 37 18.39 -9.14 -11.10
CA PHE A 37 18.98 -9.93 -10.03
C PHE A 37 18.12 -11.16 -9.64
N LEU A 38 18.76 -12.31 -9.44
CA LEU A 38 18.15 -13.57 -8.97
C LEU A 38 18.67 -13.93 -7.57
N GLY A 39 17.78 -13.96 -6.58
CA GLY A 39 18.07 -14.45 -5.22
C GLY A 39 18.28 -15.97 -5.17
N VAL A 40 18.95 -16.46 -4.12
CA VAL A 40 19.26 -17.89 -3.92
C VAL A 40 18.66 -18.31 -2.58
N ASN A 41 17.91 -19.41 -2.50
CA ASN A 41 17.16 -19.86 -1.31
C ASN A 41 15.88 -19.06 -1.00
N GLY A 42 15.37 -18.25 -1.93
CA GLY A 42 14.08 -17.59 -1.79
C GLY A 42 14.08 -16.44 -0.78
N ALA A 43 14.54 -15.27 -1.20
CA ALA A 43 14.24 -13.99 -0.56
C ALA A 43 13.46 -13.04 -1.48
N THR A 44 12.69 -12.15 -0.84
CA THR A 44 11.78 -11.13 -1.41
C THR A 44 12.54 -9.87 -1.82
N SER A 45 13.74 -9.73 -1.26
CA SER A 45 14.64 -8.59 -1.37
C SER A 45 16.00 -9.00 -0.83
N LEU A 46 17.05 -8.27 -1.18
CA LEU A 46 18.38 -8.41 -0.59
C LEU A 46 18.31 -8.24 0.93
N LYS A 47 17.41 -7.37 1.41
CA LYS A 47 17.13 -7.18 2.83
C LYS A 47 16.70 -8.49 3.51
N ALA A 48 15.74 -9.20 2.93
CA ALA A 48 15.23 -10.45 3.49
C ALA A 48 16.28 -11.58 3.43
N GLU A 49 17.06 -11.67 2.36
CA GLU A 49 18.13 -12.68 2.21
C GLU A 49 19.21 -12.52 3.28
N ILE A 50 19.64 -11.28 3.53
CA ILE A 50 20.67 -10.97 4.52
C ILE A 50 20.17 -11.30 5.94
N VAL A 51 18.92 -10.97 6.28
CA VAL A 51 18.34 -11.35 7.59
C VAL A 51 18.19 -12.85 7.73
N GLY A 52 17.70 -13.55 6.70
CA GLY A 52 17.46 -14.99 6.73
C GLY A 52 18.73 -15.81 6.93
N ARG A 53 19.85 -15.39 6.31
CA ARG A 53 21.16 -16.07 6.49
C ARG A 53 21.96 -15.57 7.69
N ILE A 54 21.80 -14.30 8.05
CA ILE A 54 22.60 -13.62 9.05
C ILE A 54 21.64 -12.92 10.04
N PRO A 55 20.97 -13.70 10.91
CA PRO A 55 19.93 -13.20 11.82
C PRO A 55 20.48 -12.22 12.88
N GLU A 56 21.80 -12.19 13.08
CA GLU A 56 22.46 -11.27 14.01
C GLU A 56 23.70 -10.65 13.35
N ILE A 57 23.85 -9.33 13.44
CA ILE A 57 25.04 -8.61 12.97
C ILE A 57 25.57 -7.74 14.11
N THR A 58 26.38 -8.36 14.96
CA THR A 58 26.87 -7.79 16.23
C THR A 58 28.39 -7.65 16.29
N ASP A 59 29.13 -8.16 15.30
CA ASP A 59 30.59 -8.13 15.29
C ASP A 59 31.20 -8.00 13.87
N ALA A 60 32.53 -7.88 13.82
CA ALA A 60 33.29 -7.74 12.58
C ALA A 60 33.28 -9.01 11.70
N SER A 61 33.03 -10.18 12.28
CA SER A 61 32.86 -11.42 11.54
C SER A 61 31.54 -11.42 10.77
N LYS A 62 30.44 -11.15 11.47
CA LYS A 62 29.08 -11.08 10.91
C LYS A 62 28.92 -9.93 9.92
N PHE A 63 29.53 -8.77 10.19
CA PHE A 63 29.54 -7.67 9.22
C PHE A 63 30.31 -8.04 7.93
N ARG A 64 31.44 -8.74 8.04
CA ARG A 64 32.20 -9.23 6.87
C ARG A 64 31.44 -10.33 6.12
N GLU A 65 30.72 -11.18 6.84
CA GLU A 65 29.81 -12.19 6.27
C GLU A 65 28.69 -11.52 5.45
N ALA A 66 28.04 -10.48 5.99
CA ALA A 66 27.01 -9.71 5.29
C ALA A 66 27.53 -8.99 4.04
N ARG A 67 28.74 -8.40 4.09
CA ARG A 67 29.37 -7.78 2.90
C ARG A 67 29.67 -8.80 1.80
N ARG A 68 30.17 -9.99 2.17
CA ARG A 68 30.41 -11.09 1.22
C ARG A 68 29.11 -11.62 0.63
N LEU A 69 28.07 -11.77 1.46
CA LEU A 69 26.75 -12.17 1.00
C LEU A 69 26.18 -11.14 0.01
N LEU A 70 26.22 -9.85 0.33
CA LEU A 70 25.82 -8.80 -0.61
C LEU A 70 26.58 -8.90 -1.95
N GLN A 71 27.91 -9.11 -1.93
CA GLN A 71 28.71 -9.30 -3.15
C GLN A 71 28.33 -10.56 -3.95
N GLN A 72 27.88 -11.62 -3.29
CA GLN A 72 27.34 -12.82 -3.96
C GLN A 72 25.96 -12.55 -4.57
N LEU A 73 25.18 -11.68 -3.92
CA LEU A 73 23.84 -11.26 -4.33
C LEU A 73 23.86 -10.03 -5.26
N GLY A 74 24.73 -10.02 -6.27
CA GLY A 74 24.82 -8.93 -7.26
C GLY A 74 25.51 -7.64 -6.80
N GLY A 75 25.86 -7.51 -5.53
CA GLY A 75 26.71 -6.42 -5.02
C GLY A 75 25.99 -5.08 -4.88
N THR A 76 26.72 -3.99 -5.13
CA THR A 76 26.22 -2.62 -4.95
C THR A 76 25.15 -2.24 -5.96
N GLU A 77 25.25 -2.70 -7.20
CA GLU A 77 24.31 -2.31 -8.25
C GLU A 77 22.93 -2.94 -8.02
N ALA A 78 22.86 -4.24 -7.71
CA ALA A 78 21.59 -4.90 -7.36
C ALA A 78 20.89 -4.23 -6.17
N LEU A 79 21.66 -3.80 -5.15
CA LEU A 79 21.12 -3.07 -4.00
C LEU A 79 20.69 -1.64 -4.33
N LYS A 80 21.41 -0.97 -5.24
CA LYS A 80 21.01 0.34 -5.76
C LYS A 80 19.72 0.24 -6.56
N GLU A 81 19.58 -0.78 -7.39
CA GLU A 81 18.36 -1.07 -8.17
C GLU A 81 17.18 -1.32 -7.24
N GLU A 82 17.33 -2.15 -6.19
CA GLU A 82 16.29 -2.34 -5.15
C GLU A 82 15.87 -1.01 -4.50
N LEU A 83 16.82 -0.14 -4.17
CA LEU A 83 16.54 1.16 -3.54
C LEU A 83 15.91 2.18 -4.49
N VAL A 84 16.26 2.16 -5.78
CA VAL A 84 15.64 2.98 -6.83
C VAL A 84 14.21 2.52 -7.08
N PHE A 85 14.02 1.22 -7.23
CA PHE A 85 12.72 0.57 -7.45
C PHE A 85 11.76 0.80 -6.27
N ALA A 86 12.25 0.65 -5.03
CA ALA A 86 11.50 0.98 -3.82
C ALA A 86 11.40 2.50 -3.54
N GLY A 87 11.85 3.36 -4.47
CA GLY A 87 11.69 4.83 -4.40
C GLY A 87 12.55 5.56 -3.37
N PHE A 88 13.46 4.87 -2.66
CA PHE A 88 14.36 5.45 -1.67
C PHE A 88 15.52 6.23 -2.28
N VAL A 89 15.92 5.90 -3.52
CA VAL A 89 16.98 6.58 -4.27
C VAL A 89 16.39 7.16 -5.55
N ASP A 90 16.69 8.43 -5.83
CA ASP A 90 16.34 9.06 -7.11
C ASP A 90 17.35 8.63 -8.19
N PRO A 91 16.93 7.92 -9.25
CA PRO A 91 17.84 7.43 -10.29
C PRO A 91 18.50 8.56 -11.10
N ALA A 92 17.90 9.75 -11.15
CA ALA A 92 18.47 10.88 -11.89
C ALA A 92 19.61 11.57 -11.13
N THR A 93 19.60 11.52 -9.79
CA THR A 93 20.58 12.23 -8.94
C THR A 93 21.50 11.30 -8.16
N ASN A 94 21.18 10.00 -8.07
CA ASN A 94 21.84 9.02 -7.19
C ASN A 94 21.82 9.42 -5.70
N ASN A 95 20.88 10.28 -5.30
CA ASN A 95 20.69 10.72 -3.92
C ASN A 95 19.47 10.04 -3.29
N LEU A 96 19.45 10.02 -1.96
CA LEU A 96 18.28 9.64 -1.18
C LEU A 96 17.11 10.58 -1.49
N THR A 97 15.92 9.98 -1.61
CA THR A 97 14.69 10.69 -1.94
C THR A 97 14.30 11.69 -0.85
N LEU A 98 13.77 12.84 -1.29
CA LEU A 98 13.12 13.84 -0.44
C LEU A 98 11.61 13.94 -0.76
N ARG A 99 11.03 12.84 -1.25
CA ARG A 99 9.59 12.69 -1.46
C ARG A 99 8.90 12.36 -0.13
N ASP A 100 7.64 12.74 0.00
CA ASP A 100 6.82 12.43 1.17
C ASP A 100 6.63 10.90 1.36
N ARG A 101 6.70 10.10 0.27
CA ARG A 101 6.70 8.63 0.30
C ARG A 101 7.71 8.05 -0.72
N PRO A 102 8.52 7.03 -0.34
CA PRO A 102 8.71 6.54 1.03
C PRO A 102 9.42 7.61 1.89
N PHE A 103 8.96 7.81 3.14
CA PHE A 103 9.47 8.90 3.98
C PHE A 103 10.83 8.58 4.60
N ASN A 104 11.89 9.20 4.11
CA ASN A 104 13.22 9.07 4.69
C ASN A 104 13.50 10.20 5.70
N VAL A 105 13.26 9.92 6.99
CA VAL A 105 13.36 10.92 8.08
C VAL A 105 14.74 11.58 8.16
N PHE A 106 15.83 10.81 8.08
CA PHE A 106 17.19 11.35 8.18
C PHE A 106 17.58 12.16 6.93
N ALA A 107 17.17 11.74 5.73
CA ALA A 107 17.39 12.53 4.51
C ALA A 107 16.65 13.88 4.56
N HIS A 108 15.41 13.91 5.09
CA HIS A 108 14.67 15.16 5.27
C HIS A 108 15.33 16.09 6.29
N MET A 109 15.88 15.56 7.39
CA MET A 109 16.63 16.37 8.35
C MET A 109 17.94 16.89 7.75
N ALA A 110 18.70 16.04 7.06
CA ALA A 110 19.93 16.41 6.37
C ALA A 110 19.72 17.47 5.27
N ALA A 111 18.56 17.45 4.60
CA ALA A 111 18.15 18.47 3.64
C ALA A 111 17.60 19.77 4.29
N GLY A 112 17.49 19.85 5.61
CA GLY A 112 16.87 20.97 6.33
C GLY A 112 15.36 21.10 6.12
N LEU A 113 14.69 20.05 5.64
CA LEU A 113 13.24 19.99 5.42
C LEU A 113 12.47 19.57 6.68
N LEU A 114 13.15 18.91 7.62
CA LEU A 114 12.63 18.53 8.93
C LEU A 114 13.59 19.03 10.02
N LEU A 115 13.05 19.73 11.02
CA LEU A 115 13.81 20.27 12.16
C LEU A 115 13.22 19.71 13.47
N GLN A 116 14.09 19.43 14.44
CA GLN A 116 13.70 19.04 15.80
C GLN A 116 13.93 20.19 16.79
N PRO A 117 13.16 20.27 17.90
CA PRO A 117 13.50 21.12 19.04
C PRO A 117 14.91 20.80 19.56
N GLY A 118 15.68 21.83 19.94
CA GLY A 118 17.05 21.66 20.46
C GLY A 118 18.13 21.32 19.43
N MET A 119 17.78 20.98 18.18
CA MET A 119 18.73 20.55 17.14
C MET A 119 19.86 21.56 16.88
N GLU A 120 19.60 22.86 16.95
CA GLU A 120 20.64 23.89 16.78
C GLU A 120 21.69 23.84 17.90
N GLU A 121 21.27 23.64 19.15
CA GLU A 121 22.17 23.53 20.30
C GLU A 121 23.00 22.23 20.24
N GLU A 122 22.36 21.10 19.90
CA GLU A 122 23.06 19.83 19.71
C GLU A 122 24.06 19.90 18.53
N GLN A 123 23.71 20.62 17.47
CA GLN A 123 24.58 20.81 16.31
C GLN A 123 25.77 21.74 16.61
N ILE A 124 25.58 22.75 17.47
CA ILE A 124 26.68 23.55 18.03
C ILE A 124 27.61 22.66 18.89
N ALA A 125 27.05 21.78 19.71
CA ALA A 125 27.82 20.86 20.55
C ALA A 125 28.67 19.87 19.76
N MET A 126 28.28 19.47 18.55
CA MET A 126 29.14 18.66 17.65
C MET A 126 30.43 19.39 17.24
N GLY A 127 30.40 20.72 17.18
CA GLY A 127 31.54 21.57 16.82
C GLY A 127 31.65 21.86 15.32
N GLY A 128 32.03 23.10 14.99
CA GLY A 128 31.91 23.67 13.64
C GLY A 128 32.69 22.97 12.52
N ASN A 129 33.67 22.13 12.83
CA ASN A 129 34.41 21.36 11.81
C ASN A 129 33.64 20.11 11.33
N TYR A 130 32.78 19.54 12.17
CA TYR A 130 31.95 18.37 11.85
C TYR A 130 30.53 18.77 11.48
N ALA A 131 30.01 19.85 12.06
CA ALA A 131 28.64 20.30 11.87
C ALA A 131 28.28 20.76 10.44
N LYS A 132 29.28 20.87 9.55
CA LYS A 132 29.11 21.17 8.12
C LYS A 132 28.94 19.91 7.25
N ASP A 133 29.25 18.72 7.78
CA ASP A 133 29.27 17.43 7.06
C ASP A 133 28.32 16.39 7.70
N PHE A 134 28.09 16.49 9.00
CA PHE A 134 27.25 15.58 9.79
C PHE A 134 26.17 16.33 10.57
N LEU A 135 25.07 15.63 10.83
CA LEU A 135 23.93 16.10 11.60
C LEU A 135 23.71 15.19 12.81
N ILE A 136 23.45 15.77 13.98
CA ILE A 136 22.97 15.04 15.16
C ILE A 136 21.46 15.27 15.33
N CYS A 137 20.73 14.24 15.76
CA CYS A 137 19.30 14.33 16.03
C CYS A 137 18.87 13.44 17.20
N ALA A 138 17.80 13.88 17.87
CA ALA A 138 17.16 13.16 18.96
C ALA A 138 16.21 12.08 18.44
N ASN A 139 15.84 11.14 19.32
CA ASN A 139 14.71 10.25 19.04
C ASN A 139 13.38 11.03 19.11
N ARG A 140 12.26 10.33 18.99
CA ARG A 140 10.96 10.90 19.37
C ARG A 140 10.98 11.26 20.86
N PRO A 141 10.42 12.41 21.29
CA PRO A 141 10.34 12.75 22.70
C PRO A 141 9.74 11.63 23.56
N ASP A 142 8.68 10.96 23.08
CA ASP A 142 8.08 9.82 23.79
C ASP A 142 9.04 8.63 23.94
N ASN A 143 9.83 8.33 22.90
CA ASN A 143 10.84 7.27 22.95
C ASN A 143 11.98 7.62 23.92
N ASP A 144 12.38 8.90 23.98
CA ASP A 144 13.36 9.40 24.96
C ASP A 144 12.79 9.41 26.38
N MET A 145 11.51 9.75 26.58
CA MET A 145 10.84 9.71 27.89
C MET A 145 10.68 8.29 28.45
N HIS A 146 10.53 7.29 27.57
CA HIS A 146 10.29 5.89 27.96
C HIS A 146 11.54 4.99 27.83
N TRP A 147 12.75 5.56 27.81
CA TRP A 147 14.02 4.83 27.66
C TRP A 147 14.21 3.67 28.67
N ASP A 148 13.77 3.84 29.91
CA ASP A 148 13.85 2.86 31.00
C ASP A 148 12.61 1.98 31.15
N SER A 149 11.61 2.16 30.27
CA SER A 149 10.33 1.47 30.38
C SER A 149 10.45 -0.04 30.19
N THR A 150 9.88 -0.79 31.15
CA THR A 150 9.75 -2.25 31.10
C THR A 150 8.44 -2.71 30.47
N ASP A 151 7.60 -1.79 29.99
CA ASP A 151 6.37 -2.09 29.26
C ASP A 151 6.71 -2.68 27.87
N PRO A 152 6.22 -3.89 27.52
CA PRO A 152 6.41 -4.49 26.20
C PRO A 152 6.01 -3.61 25.00
N LYS A 153 5.11 -2.63 25.18
CA LYS A 153 4.77 -1.62 24.17
C LYS A 153 5.94 -0.71 23.83
N TRP A 154 6.74 -0.33 24.84
CA TRP A 154 7.81 0.66 24.71
C TRP A 154 9.16 0.04 24.39
N ILE A 155 9.48 -1.15 24.94
CA ILE A 155 10.77 -1.84 24.74
C ILE A 155 11.26 -1.85 23.26
N PRO A 156 10.42 -2.09 22.23
CA PRO A 156 10.87 -2.10 20.84
C PRO A 156 11.12 -0.71 20.20
N LYS A 157 10.63 0.37 20.82
CA LYS A 157 10.59 1.74 20.24
C LYS A 157 11.37 2.77 21.04
N ALA A 158 11.48 2.57 22.35
CA ALA A 158 12.16 3.44 23.30
C ALA A 158 13.64 3.66 22.94
N SER A 159 14.20 4.77 23.43
CA SER A 159 15.63 5.03 23.33
C SER A 159 16.44 4.00 24.12
N MET A 160 17.56 3.57 23.55
CA MET A 160 18.36 2.46 24.10
C MET A 160 19.11 2.84 25.40
N ALA A 161 19.25 4.13 25.67
CA ALA A 161 19.77 4.69 26.90
C ALA A 161 19.08 6.03 27.16
N LYS A 162 19.17 6.52 28.40
CA LYS A 162 18.69 7.85 28.80
C LYS A 162 19.29 8.98 27.95
N ARG A 163 20.53 8.79 27.51
CA ARG A 163 21.25 9.65 26.58
C ARG A 163 21.52 8.85 25.31
N HIS A 164 20.66 9.05 24.32
CA HIS A 164 20.69 8.36 23.06
C HIS A 164 20.40 9.35 21.92
N ARG A 165 21.27 9.35 20.92
CA ARG A 165 21.19 10.23 19.75
C ARG A 165 21.55 9.49 18.47
N PHE A 166 21.22 10.09 17.34
CA PHE A 166 21.55 9.58 16.01
C PHE A 166 22.46 10.58 15.29
N LEU A 167 23.64 10.13 14.85
CA LEU A 167 24.49 10.87 13.92
C LEU A 167 24.20 10.40 12.49
N THR A 168 23.94 11.32 11.57
CA THR A 168 23.80 11.06 10.13
C THR A 168 24.68 11.99 9.30
N THR A 169 24.79 11.77 7.98
CA THR A 169 25.55 12.63 7.06
C THR A 169 24.64 13.61 6.32
N LEU A 170 25.18 14.79 6.03
CA LEU A 170 24.57 15.75 5.10
C LEU A 170 24.79 15.36 3.63
N ASN A 171 25.64 14.36 3.35
CA ASN A 171 25.85 13.83 2.00
C ASN A 171 24.76 12.81 1.64
N LEU A 172 23.73 13.28 0.93
CA LEU A 172 22.58 12.46 0.51
C LEU A 172 22.89 11.40 -0.56
N HIS A 173 24.14 11.27 -1.06
CA HIS A 173 24.46 10.26 -2.08
C HIS A 173 24.20 8.84 -1.55
N TRP A 174 23.57 7.99 -2.36
CA TRP A 174 23.05 6.69 -1.94
C TRP A 174 24.11 5.74 -1.36
N GLN A 175 25.41 5.91 -1.68
CA GLN A 175 26.49 5.14 -1.06
C GLN A 175 26.56 5.30 0.47
N TRP A 176 25.88 6.31 1.01
CA TRP A 176 25.70 6.57 2.44
C TRP A 176 24.29 6.24 2.93
N PHE A 177 23.55 5.35 2.27
CA PHE A 177 22.24 4.90 2.77
C PHE A 177 22.37 3.88 3.92
N ASN A 178 23.49 3.14 3.99
CA ASN A 178 23.77 2.17 5.04
C ASN A 178 25.26 1.80 5.08
N MET A 179 25.79 1.45 6.27
CA MET A 179 27.19 1.02 6.41
C MET A 179 27.54 -0.24 5.61
N LEU A 180 26.57 -1.08 5.23
CA LEU A 180 26.84 -2.30 4.43
C LEU A 180 27.55 -2.00 3.10
N VAL A 181 27.22 -0.88 2.44
CA VAL A 181 27.79 -0.47 1.14
C VAL A 181 28.99 0.46 1.23
N ALA A 182 29.37 0.91 2.43
CA ALA A 182 30.53 1.78 2.62
C ALA A 182 31.79 1.14 2.01
N GLY A 183 32.47 1.86 1.12
CA GLY A 183 33.68 1.39 0.43
C GLY A 183 33.47 0.29 -0.62
N LEU A 184 32.23 -0.07 -0.95
CA LEU A 184 31.94 -1.00 -2.05
C LEU A 184 31.63 -0.27 -3.37
N VAL A 185 30.95 0.88 -3.31
CA VAL A 185 30.54 1.65 -4.51
C VAL A 185 31.75 2.26 -5.24
N ASN A 186 32.67 2.84 -4.48
CA ASN A 186 33.94 3.40 -4.97
C ASN A 186 35.08 2.82 -4.12
N PRO A 187 35.62 1.63 -4.45
CA PRO A 187 36.62 0.98 -3.60
C PRO A 187 37.95 1.76 -3.56
N ASN A 188 38.38 2.33 -4.68
CA ASN A 188 39.78 2.71 -4.90
C ASN A 188 40.25 4.01 -4.21
N ASP A 189 39.39 4.76 -3.51
CA ASP A 189 39.72 6.08 -2.97
C ASP A 189 40.03 6.10 -1.45
N GLY A 190 39.65 5.05 -0.71
CA GLY A 190 39.71 5.01 0.75
C GLY A 190 38.89 6.10 1.45
N ALA A 191 38.03 6.83 0.74
CA ALA A 191 37.24 7.93 1.26
C ALA A 191 36.15 7.42 2.21
N ALA A 192 35.57 6.25 1.93
CA ALA A 192 34.60 5.61 2.80
C ALA A 192 35.15 5.33 4.21
N LEU A 193 36.37 4.78 4.31
CA LEU A 193 37.02 4.55 5.60
C LEU A 193 37.24 5.87 6.36
N LYS A 194 37.81 6.86 5.68
CA LYS A 194 38.08 8.19 6.28
C LYS A 194 36.80 8.85 6.78
N GLU A 195 35.71 8.77 6.01
CA GLU A 195 34.44 9.38 6.40
C GLU A 195 33.81 8.67 7.60
N VAL A 196 33.86 7.34 7.66
CA VAL A 196 33.38 6.58 8.83
C VAL A 196 34.24 6.84 10.08
N GLU A 197 35.55 7.00 9.93
CA GLU A 197 36.43 7.44 11.03
C GLU A 197 36.09 8.87 11.49
N ARG A 198 35.80 9.80 10.57
CA ARG A 198 35.33 11.17 10.90
C ARG A 198 33.96 11.16 11.58
N MET A 199 33.04 10.28 11.20
CA MET A 199 31.74 10.12 11.87
C MET A 199 31.91 9.64 13.31
N ARG A 200 32.80 8.66 13.55
CA ARG A 200 33.16 8.22 14.90
C ARG A 200 33.68 9.38 15.73
N ASP A 201 34.66 10.12 15.19
CA ASP A 201 35.29 11.23 15.90
C ASP A 201 34.30 12.39 16.17
N ALA A 202 33.36 12.65 15.26
CA ALA A 202 32.28 13.61 15.44
C ALA A 202 31.28 13.20 16.54
N ALA A 203 30.86 11.93 16.57
CA ALA A 203 29.98 11.40 17.61
C ALA A 203 30.63 11.44 19.00
N THR A 204 31.92 11.07 19.09
CA THR A 204 32.69 11.14 20.33
C THR A 204 32.89 12.59 20.80
N GLN A 205 33.18 13.53 19.89
CA GLN A 205 33.28 14.95 20.23
C GLN A 205 31.93 15.52 20.71
N TYR A 206 30.82 15.17 20.04
CA TYR A 206 29.49 15.57 20.47
C TYR A 206 29.18 15.08 21.89
N ALA A 207 29.33 13.79 22.17
CA ALA A 207 29.04 13.21 23.49
C ALA A 207 29.89 13.86 24.59
N LYS A 208 31.18 14.07 24.35
CA LYS A 208 32.09 14.78 25.26
C LYS A 208 31.62 16.22 25.54
N ASN A 209 31.27 16.97 24.49
CA ASN A 209 30.81 18.35 24.63
C ASN A 209 29.45 18.47 25.34
N MET A 210 28.62 17.43 25.26
CA MET A 210 27.34 17.32 25.98
C MET A 210 27.48 16.79 27.43
N GLY A 211 28.69 16.52 27.91
CA GLY A 211 28.92 16.01 29.27
C GLY A 211 28.35 14.60 29.48
N TRP A 212 28.44 13.75 28.46
CA TRP A 212 28.13 12.31 28.58
C TRP A 212 29.22 11.59 29.38
N SER A 213 28.99 10.34 29.79
CA SER A 213 30.05 9.55 30.42
C SER A 213 31.21 9.27 29.43
N GLU A 214 32.35 8.80 29.93
CA GLU A 214 33.45 8.32 29.08
C GLU A 214 33.11 6.98 28.39
N GLU A 215 32.03 6.30 28.81
CA GLU A 215 31.57 5.02 28.25
C GLU A 215 30.56 5.25 27.10
N VAL A 216 31.01 5.86 26.00
CA VAL A 216 30.16 6.11 24.83
C VAL A 216 30.21 4.94 23.85
N GLY A 217 29.07 4.29 23.64
CA GLY A 217 28.88 3.26 22.62
C GLY A 217 28.42 3.84 21.29
N LEU A 218 29.02 3.36 20.19
CA LEU A 218 28.68 3.75 18.83
C LEU A 218 28.25 2.51 18.02
N PHE A 219 26.98 2.47 17.60
CA PHE A 219 26.40 1.30 16.93
C PHE A 219 25.70 1.67 15.62
N VAL A 220 25.64 0.73 14.68
CA VAL A 220 24.98 0.90 13.38
C VAL A 220 24.11 -0.31 13.06
N ASN A 221 22.93 -0.05 12.51
CA ASN A 221 22.01 -1.10 12.10
C ASN A 221 22.26 -1.40 10.63
N ILE A 222 22.90 -2.54 10.39
CA ILE A 222 23.30 -2.98 9.06
C ILE A 222 22.06 -3.33 8.21
N PHE A 223 22.13 -3.05 6.90
CA PHE A 223 21.04 -3.34 5.98
C PHE A 223 20.63 -4.82 6.06
N GLY A 224 19.32 -5.05 6.04
CA GLY A 224 18.70 -6.26 6.59
C GLY A 224 17.95 -5.91 7.88
N HIS A 225 18.69 -5.43 8.88
CA HIS A 225 18.21 -5.23 10.26
C HIS A 225 17.79 -3.79 10.59
N ASN A 226 17.93 -2.87 9.64
CA ASN A 226 17.54 -1.47 9.77
C ASN A 226 16.02 -1.25 9.57
N ASN A 227 15.41 -0.38 10.39
CA ASN A 227 14.01 0.02 10.20
C ASN A 227 13.85 1.23 9.25
N VAL A 228 14.93 1.98 9.01
CA VAL A 228 14.96 3.16 8.14
C VAL A 228 16.07 2.99 7.11
N ASN A 229 15.76 3.19 5.82
CA ASN A 229 16.72 3.09 4.71
C ASN A 229 17.54 4.38 4.56
N SER A 230 18.28 4.73 5.62
CA SER A 230 19.24 5.83 5.65
C SER A 230 20.33 5.51 6.67
N LEU A 231 21.49 6.16 6.54
CA LEU A 231 22.58 5.96 7.48
C LEU A 231 22.34 6.74 8.76
N PHE A 232 22.40 6.05 9.88
CA PHE A 232 22.47 6.64 11.21
C PHE A 232 23.41 5.78 12.08
N ILE A 233 24.19 6.45 12.92
CA ILE A 233 24.96 5.85 14.01
C ILE A 233 24.22 6.18 15.30
N HIS A 234 23.85 5.15 16.06
CA HIS A 234 23.39 5.29 17.43
C HIS A 234 24.58 5.73 18.29
N VAL A 235 24.46 6.90 18.90
CA VAL A 235 25.37 7.43 19.92
C VAL A 235 24.70 7.19 21.27
N VAL A 236 25.30 6.37 22.13
CA VAL A 236 24.67 5.82 23.33
C VAL A 236 25.59 6.04 24.54
N ASP A 237 25.09 6.65 25.61
CA ASP A 237 25.79 6.67 26.91
C ASP A 237 25.57 5.32 27.62
N MET A 238 26.62 4.50 27.70
CA MET A 238 26.53 3.12 28.19
C MET A 238 26.36 3.04 29.71
N SER A 239 26.55 4.14 30.45
CA SER A 239 26.34 4.14 31.90
C SER A 239 24.86 4.15 32.32
N GLU A 240 23.95 4.49 31.40
CA GLU A 240 22.49 4.60 31.66
C GLU A 240 21.66 3.88 30.58
N LEU A 241 21.96 2.59 30.34
CA LEU A 241 21.24 1.72 29.39
C LEU A 241 19.81 1.40 29.84
N GLY A 242 18.89 1.39 28.89
CA GLY A 242 17.50 0.96 29.06
C GLY A 242 17.22 -0.44 28.48
N PRO A 243 16.05 -1.05 28.78
CA PRO A 243 15.67 -2.36 28.26
C PRO A 243 15.72 -2.49 26.73
N GLY A 244 15.48 -1.38 26.02
CA GLY A 244 15.56 -1.30 24.56
C GLY A 244 16.95 -1.65 24.00
N PHE A 245 18.05 -1.38 24.72
CA PHE A 245 19.39 -1.78 24.26
C PHE A 245 19.53 -3.30 24.15
N SER A 246 19.13 -4.02 25.21
CA SER A 246 19.18 -5.48 25.25
C SER A 246 18.25 -6.10 24.20
N PHE A 247 17.05 -5.54 24.02
CA PHE A 247 16.09 -6.01 23.02
C PHE A 247 16.60 -5.85 21.58
N GLN A 248 17.30 -4.77 21.26
CA GLN A 248 17.86 -4.52 19.91
C GLN A 248 19.29 -5.06 19.73
N SER A 249 19.88 -5.70 20.75
CA SER A 249 21.30 -6.09 20.78
C SER A 249 21.75 -6.93 19.58
N PHE A 250 20.89 -7.84 19.08
CA PHE A 250 21.13 -8.71 17.93
C PHE A 250 21.51 -7.99 16.61
N LYS A 251 21.21 -6.69 16.50
CA LYS A 251 21.51 -5.87 15.32
C LYS A 251 22.35 -4.62 15.59
N ASN A 252 22.81 -4.44 16.82
CA ASN A 252 23.65 -3.32 17.22
C ASN A 252 25.12 -3.63 16.86
N CYS A 253 25.48 -3.49 15.58
CA CYS A 253 26.86 -3.69 15.14
C CYS A 253 27.76 -2.53 15.63
N PRO A 254 28.83 -2.77 16.41
CA PRO A 254 29.73 -1.70 16.86
C PRO A 254 30.42 -1.00 15.68
N LEU A 255 30.55 0.32 15.73
CA LEU A 255 31.16 1.10 14.66
C LEU A 255 32.64 0.73 14.43
N ASP A 256 33.38 0.39 15.48
CA ASP A 256 34.76 -0.08 15.36
C ASP A 256 34.87 -1.45 14.66
N ALA A 257 33.83 -2.28 14.73
CA ALA A 257 33.77 -3.53 13.96
C ALA A 257 33.62 -3.24 12.45
N VAL A 258 32.85 -2.21 12.09
CA VAL A 258 32.75 -1.72 10.71
C VAL A 258 34.07 -1.12 10.25
N ILE A 259 34.68 -0.22 11.03
CA ILE A 259 35.98 0.41 10.72
C ILE A 259 37.07 -0.65 10.53
N LYS A 260 37.10 -1.69 11.38
CA LYS A 260 38.03 -2.82 11.23
C LYS A 260 37.90 -3.51 9.88
N VAL A 261 36.68 -3.86 9.45
CA VAL A 261 36.46 -4.51 8.14
C VAL A 261 36.76 -3.57 6.99
N LEU A 262 36.45 -2.27 7.09
CA LEU A 262 36.83 -1.30 6.06
C LEU A 262 38.35 -1.12 5.91
N ARG A 263 39.11 -1.21 7.01
CA ARG A 263 40.59 -1.23 6.98
C ARG A 263 41.14 -2.51 6.34
N GLU A 264 40.55 -3.67 6.63
CA GLU A 264 40.88 -4.95 6.00
C GLU A 264 40.60 -4.94 4.48
N ASP A 265 39.45 -4.38 4.06
CA ASP A 265 39.07 -4.24 2.66
C ASP A 265 40.04 -3.28 1.91
N ALA A 266 40.36 -2.12 2.49
CA ALA A 266 41.30 -1.16 1.91
C ALA A 266 42.72 -1.75 1.75
N ALA A 267 43.23 -2.46 2.78
CA ALA A 267 44.52 -3.15 2.70
C ALA A 267 44.51 -4.24 1.61
N SER A 268 43.41 -4.99 1.49
CA SER A 268 43.24 -6.03 0.47
C SER A 268 43.22 -5.47 -0.96
N GLN A 269 42.70 -4.25 -1.15
CA GLN A 269 42.70 -3.55 -2.44
C GLN A 269 44.09 -3.03 -2.81
N GLN A 270 44.85 -2.51 -1.83
CA GLN A 270 46.23 -2.06 -2.04
C GLN A 270 47.16 -3.19 -2.50
N VAL A 271 46.94 -4.43 -2.02
CA VAL A 271 47.69 -5.61 -2.51
C VAL A 271 47.33 -5.94 -3.97
N LYS A 272 46.05 -5.80 -4.37
CA LYS A 272 45.61 -6.06 -5.74
C LYS A 272 46.15 -5.07 -6.77
N SER A 273 46.33 -3.79 -6.40
CA SER A 273 46.87 -2.77 -7.31
C SER A 273 48.39 -2.88 -7.52
N CYS A 274 49.13 -3.60 -6.65
CA CYS A 274 50.56 -3.84 -6.79
C CYS A 274 50.95 -4.98 -7.77
N GLY A 275 50.01 -5.51 -8.56
CA GLY A 275 50.34 -6.27 -9.79
C GLY A 275 50.80 -7.73 -9.63
N VAL A 276 50.73 -8.33 -8.44
CA VAL A 276 51.02 -9.76 -8.24
C VAL A 276 49.84 -10.63 -8.72
N SER A 277 49.76 -10.81 -10.03
CA SER A 277 48.75 -11.63 -10.69
C SER A 277 49.08 -13.12 -10.62
N SER A 278 48.39 -13.88 -9.75
CA SER A 278 48.01 -15.30 -9.97
C SER A 278 47.39 -15.92 -8.70
N LEU A 279 46.10 -15.66 -8.47
CA LEU A 279 45.25 -16.64 -7.78
C LEU A 279 44.31 -17.27 -8.82
N PRO A 280 44.08 -18.59 -8.79
CA PRO A 280 43.26 -19.27 -9.79
C PRO A 280 41.85 -18.69 -9.75
N ALA A 281 41.33 -18.33 -10.93
CA ALA A 281 40.00 -17.74 -11.05
C ALA A 281 38.96 -18.67 -10.40
N PHE A 282 38.20 -18.13 -9.44
CA PHE A 282 37.10 -18.86 -8.82
C PHE A 282 36.14 -19.28 -9.93
N ARG A 283 36.08 -20.59 -10.18
CA ARG A 283 35.33 -21.17 -11.29
C ARG A 283 33.86 -20.86 -11.02
N LYS A 284 33.26 -19.92 -11.76
CA LYS A 284 31.83 -19.63 -11.70
C LYS A 284 31.08 -20.94 -11.94
N THR A 285 30.59 -21.57 -10.88
CA THR A 285 29.70 -22.71 -10.96
C THR A 285 28.46 -22.24 -11.69
N LYS A 286 28.17 -22.86 -12.83
CA LYS A 286 26.96 -22.58 -13.60
C LYS A 286 25.77 -22.93 -12.68
N LEU A 287 25.08 -21.90 -12.19
CA LEU A 287 23.86 -22.09 -11.42
C LEU A 287 22.84 -22.84 -12.32
N PRO A 288 21.99 -23.71 -11.75
CA PRO A 288 20.91 -24.32 -12.51
C PRO A 288 19.99 -23.23 -13.07
N ASP A 289 19.27 -23.52 -14.15
CA ASP A 289 18.24 -22.62 -14.68
C ASP A 289 17.08 -22.55 -13.66
N VAL A 290 17.05 -21.50 -12.85
CA VAL A 290 16.01 -21.27 -11.81
C VAL A 290 14.88 -20.42 -12.39
N PRO A 291 13.59 -20.72 -12.12
CA PRO A 291 12.49 -19.97 -12.72
C PRO A 291 12.39 -18.52 -12.22
N PHE A 292 12.25 -17.61 -13.20
CA PHE A 292 11.58 -16.30 -13.18
C PHE A 292 11.59 -15.47 -11.87
N PHE A 293 12.33 -14.36 -11.90
CA PHE A 293 12.28 -13.31 -10.86
C PHE A 293 10.97 -12.52 -10.93
N PHE A 294 10.30 -12.37 -9.79
CA PHE A 294 9.17 -11.46 -9.62
C PHE A 294 9.67 -10.05 -9.29
N ALA A 295 9.86 -9.22 -10.32
CA ALA A 295 9.89 -7.78 -10.17
C ALA A 295 8.45 -7.27 -10.22
N GLY A 296 7.91 -6.83 -9.09
CA GLY A 296 6.62 -6.12 -9.04
C GLY A 296 6.68 -4.78 -9.82
N THR A 297 5.57 -4.06 -9.94
CA THR A 297 5.57 -2.78 -10.68
C THR A 297 5.88 -1.56 -9.81
N ASP A 298 5.72 -1.65 -8.48
CA ASP A 298 5.67 -0.44 -7.62
C ASP A 298 6.47 -0.56 -6.31
N GLY A 299 7.61 -1.24 -6.33
CA GLY A 299 8.45 -1.44 -5.14
C GLY A 299 8.01 -2.58 -4.22
N ALA A 300 6.91 -3.29 -4.55
CA ALA A 300 6.38 -4.35 -3.72
C ALA A 300 7.22 -5.64 -3.90
N THR A 301 7.46 -6.32 -2.78
CA THR A 301 8.44 -7.41 -2.73
C THR A 301 7.81 -8.81 -2.81
N SER A 302 6.48 -8.90 -2.86
CA SER A 302 5.71 -10.15 -2.88
C SER A 302 4.41 -9.99 -3.65
N VAL A 303 3.82 -11.10 -4.11
CA VAL A 303 2.50 -11.16 -4.75
C VAL A 303 1.45 -10.56 -3.80
N LYS A 304 1.54 -10.86 -2.51
CA LYS A 304 0.67 -10.26 -1.48
C LYS A 304 0.75 -8.72 -1.48
N ALA A 305 1.95 -8.16 -1.58
CA ALA A 305 2.16 -6.72 -1.52
C ALA A 305 1.74 -6.01 -2.83
N GLU A 306 1.99 -6.60 -4.00
CA GLU A 306 1.50 -6.07 -5.29
C GLU A 306 -0.03 -6.02 -5.34
N ILE A 307 -0.73 -7.07 -4.86
CA ILE A 307 -2.21 -7.06 -4.81
C ILE A 307 -2.73 -5.95 -3.89
N VAL A 308 -2.12 -5.72 -2.73
CA VAL A 308 -2.52 -4.62 -1.82
C VAL A 308 -2.23 -3.25 -2.44
N GLY A 309 -1.08 -3.07 -3.11
CA GLY A 309 -0.71 -1.81 -3.74
C GLY A 309 -1.62 -1.44 -4.91
N ARG A 310 -1.94 -2.41 -5.77
CA ARG A 310 -2.71 -2.20 -7.01
C ARG A 310 -4.22 -2.35 -6.83
N VAL A 311 -4.66 -3.12 -5.84
CA VAL A 311 -6.09 -3.31 -5.47
C VAL A 311 -6.27 -3.07 -3.96
N PRO A 312 -6.17 -1.80 -3.49
CA PRO A 312 -6.21 -1.47 -2.06
C PRO A 312 -7.58 -1.69 -1.39
N VAL A 313 -8.61 -2.00 -2.18
CA VAL A 313 -9.97 -2.29 -1.71
C VAL A 313 -10.46 -3.54 -2.45
N ILE A 314 -10.76 -4.63 -1.74
CA ILE A 314 -11.36 -5.86 -2.29
C ILE A 314 -12.64 -6.18 -1.49
N LYS A 315 -13.76 -5.65 -1.96
CA LYS A 315 -15.07 -5.75 -1.28
C LYS A 315 -16.24 -6.08 -2.23
N ASP A 316 -15.97 -6.29 -3.51
CA ASP A 316 -16.99 -6.48 -4.54
C ASP A 316 -16.45 -7.32 -5.72
N ALA A 317 -17.32 -7.64 -6.68
CA ALA A 317 -16.96 -8.47 -7.83
C ALA A 317 -16.00 -7.77 -8.81
N GLY A 318 -15.95 -6.43 -8.83
CA GLY A 318 -15.03 -5.67 -9.69
C GLY A 318 -13.60 -5.79 -9.19
N SER A 319 -13.41 -5.41 -7.93
CA SER A 319 -12.14 -5.49 -7.22
C SER A 319 -11.61 -6.93 -7.08
N TYR A 320 -12.47 -7.91 -6.81
CA TYR A 320 -12.06 -9.32 -6.79
C TYR A 320 -11.62 -9.83 -8.17
N ARG A 321 -12.33 -9.46 -9.24
CA ARG A 321 -11.94 -9.81 -10.62
C ARG A 321 -10.59 -9.20 -10.98
N GLU A 322 -10.34 -7.94 -10.64
CA GLU A 322 -9.05 -7.29 -10.91
C GLU A 322 -7.90 -7.94 -10.13
N ALA A 323 -8.07 -8.23 -8.83
CA ALA A 323 -7.04 -8.92 -8.05
C ALA A 323 -6.71 -10.32 -8.63
N ARG A 324 -7.72 -11.02 -9.15
CA ARG A 324 -7.55 -12.33 -9.79
C ARG A 324 -6.92 -12.23 -11.17
N ARG A 325 -7.31 -11.22 -11.97
CA ARG A 325 -6.71 -10.89 -13.27
C ARG A 325 -5.23 -10.59 -13.11
N LEU A 326 -4.87 -9.69 -12.18
CA LEU A 326 -3.48 -9.38 -11.84
C LEU A 326 -2.69 -10.64 -11.50
N LEU A 327 -3.20 -11.47 -10.58
CA LEU A 327 -2.53 -12.71 -10.20
C LEU A 327 -2.22 -13.58 -11.44
N VAL A 328 -3.20 -13.82 -12.30
CA VAL A 328 -3.09 -14.74 -13.44
C VAL A 328 -2.25 -14.16 -14.58
N GLU A 329 -2.48 -12.91 -14.96
CA GLU A 329 -1.91 -12.30 -16.18
C GLU A 329 -0.56 -11.61 -15.93
N GLU A 330 -0.34 -11.04 -14.75
CA GLU A 330 0.79 -10.15 -14.47
C GLU A 330 1.73 -10.67 -13.38
N LEU A 331 1.23 -11.42 -12.39
CA LEU A 331 2.02 -11.86 -11.23
C LEU A 331 2.51 -13.33 -11.33
N GLY A 332 2.41 -13.94 -12.51
CA GLY A 332 2.89 -15.32 -12.79
C GLY A 332 1.98 -16.45 -12.28
N GLY A 333 0.74 -16.13 -11.92
CA GLY A 333 -0.31 -17.10 -11.63
C GLY A 333 -0.09 -17.91 -10.35
N TYR A 334 -0.67 -19.13 -10.35
CA TYR A 334 -0.65 -20.01 -9.19
C TYR A 334 0.76 -20.50 -8.83
N ALA A 335 1.69 -20.56 -9.80
CA ALA A 335 3.06 -21.03 -9.56
C ALA A 335 3.86 -20.05 -8.66
N THR A 336 3.84 -18.75 -8.97
CA THR A 336 4.44 -17.71 -8.11
C THR A 336 3.81 -17.74 -6.73
N LEU A 337 2.49 -17.90 -6.65
CA LEU A 337 1.74 -17.95 -5.40
C LEU A 337 2.11 -19.16 -4.53
N LYS A 338 2.26 -20.36 -5.13
CA LYS A 338 2.73 -21.57 -4.45
C LYS A 338 4.12 -21.37 -3.87
N HIS A 339 5.06 -20.85 -4.68
CA HIS A 339 6.41 -20.54 -4.23
C HIS A 339 6.42 -19.52 -3.09
N GLU A 340 5.57 -18.49 -3.13
CA GLU A 340 5.43 -17.53 -2.03
C GLU A 340 4.98 -18.22 -0.73
N LEU A 341 4.01 -19.14 -0.78
CA LEU A 341 3.53 -19.86 0.39
C LEU A 341 4.59 -20.82 0.98
N ILE A 342 5.30 -21.59 0.15
CA ILE A 342 6.41 -22.46 0.58
C ILE A 342 7.47 -21.61 1.30
N ARG A 343 7.85 -20.52 0.64
CA ARG A 343 8.93 -19.63 1.05
C ARG A 343 8.65 -18.87 2.35
N PHE A 344 7.40 -18.52 2.63
CA PHE A 344 6.99 -17.98 3.93
C PHE A 344 6.66 -19.06 4.97
N GLY A 345 6.89 -20.33 4.66
CA GLY A 345 6.66 -21.47 5.56
C GLY A 345 5.20 -21.82 5.80
N PHE A 346 4.26 -21.28 5.00
CA PHE A 346 2.83 -21.60 5.10
C PHE A 346 2.44 -22.89 4.38
N LEU A 347 3.28 -23.38 3.47
CA LEU A 347 3.07 -24.59 2.67
C LEU A 347 4.28 -25.51 2.82
N ASP A 348 4.02 -26.77 3.10
CA ASP A 348 5.03 -27.83 3.06
C ASP A 348 5.26 -28.27 1.61
N GLU A 349 6.52 -28.23 1.15
CA GLU A 349 6.88 -28.44 -0.26
C GLU A 349 6.68 -29.91 -0.71
N GLU A 350 6.87 -30.89 0.19
CA GLU A 350 6.77 -32.31 -0.15
C GLU A 350 5.33 -32.83 -0.16
N SER A 351 4.49 -32.37 0.76
CA SER A 351 3.10 -32.84 0.92
C SER A 351 2.03 -31.96 0.27
N GLU A 352 2.39 -30.76 -0.18
CA GLU A 352 1.48 -29.74 -0.70
C GLU A 352 0.36 -29.30 0.28
N GLN A 353 0.55 -29.58 1.58
CA GLN A 353 -0.37 -29.22 2.65
C GLN A 353 0.04 -27.89 3.32
N LEU A 354 -0.95 -27.14 3.80
CA LEU A 354 -0.70 -26.00 4.68
C LEU A 354 -0.03 -26.45 5.98
N THR A 355 1.02 -25.73 6.38
CA THR A 355 1.77 -26.07 7.59
C THR A 355 0.93 -25.84 8.84
N THR A 356 1.04 -26.79 9.77
CA THR A 356 0.35 -26.77 11.07
C THR A 356 1.29 -26.40 12.21
N GLY A 357 2.48 -25.89 11.90
CA GLY A 357 3.50 -25.49 12.86
C GLY A 357 3.11 -24.27 13.72
N ASN A 358 4.06 -23.83 14.55
CA ASN A 358 3.95 -22.59 15.33
C ASN A 358 4.62 -21.39 14.65
N ASN A 359 5.37 -21.60 13.57
CA ASN A 359 6.09 -20.56 12.84
C ASN A 359 6.13 -20.88 11.33
N PRO A 360 5.34 -20.18 10.49
CA PRO A 360 4.30 -19.23 10.85
C PRO A 360 3.16 -19.91 11.65
N PHE A 361 2.48 -19.16 12.51
CA PHE A 361 1.34 -19.69 13.26
C PHE A 361 0.06 -19.59 12.42
N ASN A 362 -0.54 -20.73 12.09
CA ASN A 362 -1.74 -20.82 11.26
C ASN A 362 -2.91 -21.47 12.02
N VAL A 363 -3.74 -20.66 12.67
CA VAL A 363 -4.86 -21.16 13.50
C VAL A 363 -5.84 -22.03 12.72
N PHE A 364 -6.20 -21.65 11.50
CA PHE A 364 -7.22 -22.34 10.71
C PHE A 364 -6.73 -23.71 10.23
N ALA A 365 -5.51 -23.81 9.70
CA ALA A 365 -4.92 -25.09 9.33
C ALA A 365 -4.72 -26.01 10.54
N ARG A 366 -4.30 -25.47 11.69
CA ARG A 366 -4.12 -26.24 12.93
C ARG A 366 -5.42 -26.82 13.47
N VAL A 367 -6.50 -26.04 13.43
CA VAL A 367 -7.84 -26.47 13.85
C VAL A 367 -8.42 -27.48 12.86
N ALA A 368 -8.32 -27.23 11.55
CA ALA A 368 -8.72 -28.17 10.50
C ALA A 368 -7.97 -29.52 10.58
N ALA A 369 -6.68 -29.51 10.92
CA ALA A 369 -5.86 -30.71 11.15
C ALA A 369 -6.17 -31.47 12.46
N GLY A 370 -6.99 -30.91 13.36
CA GLY A 370 -7.21 -31.48 14.69
C GLY A 370 -6.00 -31.37 15.65
N VAL A 371 -4.97 -30.58 15.32
CA VAL A 371 -3.80 -30.34 16.21
C VAL A 371 -4.00 -29.13 17.14
N MET A 372 -5.19 -28.53 17.11
CA MET A 372 -5.60 -27.44 17.98
C MET A 372 -7.11 -27.50 18.20
N GLU A 373 -7.52 -27.54 19.47
CA GLU A 373 -8.93 -27.48 19.89
C GLU A 373 -9.25 -26.07 20.42
N GLN A 374 -10.51 -25.62 20.29
CA GLN A 374 -11.01 -24.36 20.85
C GLN A 374 -12.18 -24.63 21.81
N PRO A 375 -12.42 -23.76 22.81
CA PRO A 375 -13.53 -23.95 23.76
C PRO A 375 -14.88 -24.11 23.05
N GLY A 376 -15.60 -25.19 23.36
CA GLY A 376 -16.93 -25.47 22.79
C GLY A 376 -16.95 -25.99 21.35
N MET A 377 -15.79 -26.17 20.70
CA MET A 377 -15.68 -26.56 19.28
C MET A 377 -16.55 -27.76 18.90
N ALA A 378 -16.61 -28.82 19.71
CA ALA A 378 -17.42 -30.00 19.42
C ALA A 378 -18.94 -29.72 19.34
N GLU A 379 -19.47 -28.75 20.09
CA GLU A 379 -20.89 -28.35 20.03
C GLU A 379 -21.18 -27.28 18.97
N GLU A 380 -20.15 -26.52 18.57
CA GLU A 380 -20.22 -25.64 17.40
C GLU A 380 -20.23 -26.45 16.10
N GLN A 381 -19.36 -27.47 16.02
CA GLN A 381 -19.15 -28.29 14.83
C GLN A 381 -20.41 -29.09 14.43
N LYS A 382 -21.13 -29.68 15.39
CA LYS A 382 -22.41 -30.38 15.17
C LYS A 382 -23.47 -29.54 14.46
N ARG A 383 -23.39 -28.20 14.53
CA ARG A 383 -24.37 -27.29 13.90
C ARG A 383 -24.19 -27.22 12.39
N LEU A 384 -23.07 -27.67 11.84
CA LEU A 384 -22.89 -27.87 10.39
C LEU A 384 -23.73 -29.04 9.84
N GLY A 385 -24.20 -29.96 10.69
CA GLY A 385 -24.99 -31.12 10.27
C GLY A 385 -24.26 -31.95 9.21
N PRO A 386 -24.83 -32.17 8.01
CA PRO A 386 -24.21 -32.99 6.96
C PRO A 386 -22.88 -32.45 6.44
N TYR A 387 -22.54 -31.19 6.74
CA TYR A 387 -21.28 -30.57 6.32
C TYR A 387 -20.14 -30.73 7.35
N GLU A 388 -20.39 -31.32 8.54
CA GLU A 388 -19.37 -31.40 9.61
C GLU A 388 -18.12 -32.20 9.23
N ASP A 389 -18.21 -33.08 8.23
CA ASP A 389 -17.08 -33.87 7.74
C ASP A 389 -16.12 -33.06 6.87
N ARG A 390 -16.62 -32.06 6.12
CA ARG A 390 -15.85 -31.31 5.10
C ARG A 390 -15.31 -29.96 5.59
N PHE A 391 -16.07 -29.29 6.44
CA PHE A 391 -15.72 -27.97 6.96
C PHE A 391 -15.44 -28.00 8.46
N MET A 392 -14.88 -26.92 8.99
CA MET A 392 -14.59 -26.76 10.41
C MET A 392 -14.97 -25.34 10.86
N VAL A 393 -15.70 -25.24 11.96
CA VAL A 393 -16.03 -23.94 12.59
C VAL A 393 -14.93 -23.55 13.56
N CYS A 394 -14.38 -22.34 13.37
CA CYS A 394 -13.43 -21.74 14.31
C CYS A 394 -14.05 -20.49 14.97
N CYS A 395 -13.63 -20.16 16.19
CA CYS A 395 -13.92 -18.90 16.86
C CYS A 395 -12.70 -17.98 16.90
N ASN A 396 -12.93 -16.70 17.21
CA ASN A 396 -11.85 -15.78 17.56
C ASN A 396 -11.30 -16.15 18.96
N ARG A 397 -10.32 -15.40 19.47
CA ARG A 397 -9.94 -15.52 20.87
C ARG A 397 -11.07 -15.00 21.78
N PRO A 398 -11.30 -15.58 22.98
CA PRO A 398 -12.37 -15.14 23.87
C PRO A 398 -12.34 -13.64 24.16
N GLU A 399 -11.15 -13.06 24.41
CA GLU A 399 -10.99 -11.63 24.69
C GLU A 399 -11.40 -10.74 23.49
N ASN A 400 -11.27 -11.24 22.25
CA ASN A 400 -11.69 -10.52 21.05
C ASN A 400 -13.20 -10.65 20.79
N ASP A 401 -13.82 -11.77 21.18
CA ASP A 401 -15.28 -11.94 21.13
C ASP A 401 -15.98 -11.11 22.20
N GLU A 402 -15.38 -10.97 23.39
CA GLU A 402 -15.91 -10.14 24.49
C GLU A 402 -15.95 -8.65 24.16
N HIS A 403 -14.98 -8.13 23.40
CA HIS A 403 -14.85 -6.71 23.05
C HIS A 403 -15.35 -6.36 21.63
N TRP A 404 -16.25 -7.17 21.05
CA TRP A 404 -16.76 -7.00 19.69
C TRP A 404 -17.35 -5.60 19.41
N ASP A 405 -17.95 -4.95 20.40
CA ASP A 405 -18.59 -3.64 20.34
C ASP A 405 -17.66 -2.46 20.71
N SER A 406 -16.45 -2.72 21.19
CA SER A 406 -15.49 -1.69 21.58
C SER A 406 -14.94 -0.92 20.37
N ASP A 407 -14.95 0.41 20.49
CA ASP A 407 -14.29 1.34 19.58
C ASP A 407 -12.89 1.78 20.07
N ASP A 408 -12.42 1.21 21.18
CA ASP A 408 -11.09 1.49 21.74
C ASP A 408 -9.99 1.14 20.72
N PRO A 409 -8.98 2.01 20.50
CA PRO A 409 -7.88 1.74 19.56
C PRO A 409 -7.09 0.46 19.84
N GLU A 410 -7.14 -0.07 21.06
CA GLU A 410 -6.56 -1.36 21.41
C GLU A 410 -7.30 -2.55 20.80
N TRP A 411 -8.63 -2.51 20.77
CA TRP A 411 -9.50 -3.59 20.31
C TRP A 411 -9.88 -3.46 18.84
N LEU A 412 -9.97 -2.23 18.32
CA LEU A 412 -10.38 -1.92 16.96
C LEU A 412 -9.45 -2.58 15.91
N GLY A 413 -9.91 -3.66 15.27
CA GLY A 413 -9.13 -4.48 14.34
C GLY A 413 -8.60 -5.81 14.93
N LYS A 414 -8.76 -6.06 16.22
CA LYS A 414 -8.49 -7.36 16.87
C LYS A 414 -9.81 -8.04 17.29
N ALA A 415 -10.70 -7.25 17.86
CA ALA A 415 -12.03 -7.66 18.27
C ALA A 415 -12.85 -8.22 17.10
N SER A 416 -13.81 -9.05 17.44
CA SER A 416 -14.72 -9.66 16.46
C SER A 416 -15.56 -8.62 15.73
N MET A 417 -15.91 -8.90 14.46
CA MET A 417 -16.62 -7.94 13.60
C MET A 417 -18.11 -7.80 13.94
N SER A 418 -18.65 -8.72 14.71
CA SER A 418 -20.00 -8.70 15.26
C SER A 418 -20.04 -9.53 16.54
N ARG A 419 -21.12 -9.40 17.32
CA ARG A 419 -21.34 -10.19 18.54
C ARG A 419 -21.31 -11.70 18.28
N ARG A 420 -21.74 -12.12 17.08
CA ARG A 420 -21.53 -13.48 16.58
C ARG A 420 -20.70 -13.45 15.32
N HIS A 421 -19.40 -13.56 15.55
CA HIS A 421 -18.41 -13.72 14.52
C HIS A 421 -17.81 -15.12 14.62
N ARG A 422 -17.93 -15.90 13.56
CA ARG A 422 -17.33 -17.22 13.45
C ARG A 422 -16.61 -17.33 12.12
N PHE A 423 -15.74 -18.33 11.99
CA PHE A 423 -15.02 -18.60 10.77
C PHE A 423 -15.34 -20.01 10.28
N LEU A 424 -15.63 -20.16 8.98
CA LEU A 424 -15.68 -21.47 8.32
C LEU A 424 -14.39 -21.69 7.53
N THR A 425 -13.75 -22.84 7.74
CA THR A 425 -12.61 -23.31 6.93
C THR A 425 -12.86 -24.71 6.39
N VAL A 426 -12.06 -25.15 5.42
CA VAL A 426 -12.04 -26.55 4.92
C VAL A 426 -11.15 -27.42 5.80
N LYS A 427 -11.47 -28.73 5.88
CA LYS A 427 -10.58 -29.73 6.48
C LYS A 427 -9.49 -30.24 5.51
N ASP A 428 -9.71 -30.11 4.21
CA ASP A 428 -8.68 -30.36 3.20
C ASP A 428 -7.64 -29.25 3.25
N LEU A 429 -6.42 -29.60 3.66
CA LEU A 429 -5.30 -28.66 3.83
C LEU A 429 -4.49 -28.46 2.55
N HIS A 430 -4.88 -29.07 1.43
CA HIS A 430 -4.20 -28.88 0.15
C HIS A 430 -4.19 -27.39 -0.22
N TRP A 431 -3.01 -26.85 -0.52
CA TRP A 431 -2.80 -25.40 -0.61
C TRP A 431 -3.67 -24.69 -1.64
N GLN A 432 -4.20 -25.40 -2.65
CA GLN A 432 -5.13 -24.82 -3.62
C GLN A 432 -6.32 -24.10 -2.97
N TRP A 433 -6.70 -24.54 -1.78
CA TRP A 433 -7.81 -24.00 -1.00
C TRP A 433 -7.41 -22.87 -0.04
N PHE A 434 -6.13 -22.52 0.09
CA PHE A 434 -5.66 -21.60 1.15
C PHE A 434 -6.29 -20.19 1.10
N ASN A 435 -6.77 -19.75 -0.06
CA ASN A 435 -7.52 -18.52 -0.22
C ASN A 435 -8.40 -18.59 -1.47
N VAL A 436 -9.56 -17.92 -1.47
CA VAL A 436 -10.46 -17.88 -2.63
C VAL A 436 -9.79 -17.41 -3.92
N LEU A 437 -8.73 -16.60 -3.83
CA LEU A 437 -7.99 -16.12 -4.99
C LEU A 437 -7.35 -17.25 -5.84
N SER A 438 -6.94 -18.38 -5.24
CA SER A 438 -6.33 -19.52 -5.96
C SER A 438 -7.33 -20.54 -6.50
N PHE A 439 -8.61 -20.45 -6.13
CA PHE A 439 -9.62 -21.46 -6.42
C PHE A 439 -9.74 -21.68 -7.93
N GLY A 440 -9.60 -22.94 -8.39
CA GLY A 440 -9.70 -23.30 -9.81
C GLY A 440 -8.60 -22.74 -10.74
N LEU A 441 -7.47 -22.25 -10.21
CA LEU A 441 -6.34 -21.80 -11.03
C LEU A 441 -5.32 -22.91 -11.36
N ILE A 442 -5.24 -23.97 -10.56
CA ILE A 442 -4.28 -25.05 -10.74
C ILE A 442 -4.82 -26.05 -11.79
N PRO A 443 -4.02 -26.44 -12.81
CA PRO A 443 -4.41 -27.46 -13.77
C PRO A 443 -4.70 -28.83 -13.11
N LYS A 444 -5.69 -29.57 -13.62
CA LYS A 444 -5.97 -30.96 -13.19
C LYS A 444 -4.77 -31.91 -13.39
N SER A 445 -3.88 -31.61 -14.33
CA SER A 445 -2.63 -32.33 -14.54
C SER A 445 -1.62 -32.19 -13.39
N GLU A 446 -1.80 -31.19 -12.54
CA GLU A 446 -0.93 -30.84 -11.40
C GLU A 446 -1.68 -31.01 -10.06
N GLY A 447 -2.69 -31.90 -10.02
CA GLY A 447 -3.49 -32.16 -8.82
C GLY A 447 -4.57 -31.11 -8.52
N GLY A 448 -4.73 -30.09 -9.37
CA GLY A 448 -5.73 -29.05 -9.22
C GLY A 448 -7.18 -29.49 -9.48
N VAL A 449 -8.13 -28.66 -9.09
CA VAL A 449 -9.56 -28.78 -9.43
C VAL A 449 -9.95 -27.90 -10.62
N SER A 450 -11.08 -28.21 -11.27
CA SER A 450 -11.71 -27.29 -12.23
C SER A 450 -12.34 -26.09 -11.53
N MET A 451 -12.58 -25.03 -12.31
CA MET A 451 -13.34 -23.86 -11.88
C MET A 451 -14.75 -24.23 -11.38
N GLN A 452 -15.37 -25.26 -11.97
CA GLN A 452 -16.71 -25.72 -11.61
C GLN A 452 -16.73 -26.41 -10.23
N GLU A 453 -15.79 -27.32 -9.96
CA GLU A 453 -15.64 -27.96 -8.63
C GLU A 453 -15.32 -26.92 -7.54
N ALA A 454 -14.58 -25.85 -7.89
CA ALA A 454 -14.29 -24.75 -6.98
C ALA A 454 -15.50 -23.84 -6.71
N VAL A 455 -16.41 -23.67 -7.67
CA VAL A 455 -17.72 -23.01 -7.48
C VAL A 455 -18.61 -23.85 -6.57
N GLU A 456 -18.70 -25.16 -6.83
CA GLU A 456 -19.49 -26.10 -6.02
C GLU A 456 -19.02 -26.12 -4.55
N LEU A 457 -17.71 -26.11 -4.30
CA LEU A 457 -17.16 -26.00 -2.94
C LEU A 457 -17.58 -24.70 -2.23
N LEU A 458 -17.63 -23.57 -2.94
CA LEU A 458 -18.08 -22.30 -2.35
C LEU A 458 -19.59 -22.26 -2.10
N GLU A 459 -20.39 -22.87 -2.96
CA GLU A 459 -21.84 -23.01 -2.72
C GLU A 459 -22.09 -23.91 -1.50
N ASP A 460 -21.36 -25.03 -1.37
CA ASP A 460 -21.37 -25.86 -0.15
C ASP A 460 -20.93 -25.07 1.09
N MET A 461 -19.88 -24.23 1.01
CA MET A 461 -19.44 -23.40 2.15
C MET A 461 -20.51 -22.38 2.56
N ARG A 462 -21.16 -21.72 1.58
CA ARG A 462 -22.26 -20.78 1.82
C ARG A 462 -23.40 -21.48 2.55
N ASP A 463 -23.85 -22.61 2.01
CA ASP A 463 -25.02 -23.32 2.50
C ASP A 463 -24.74 -23.96 3.88
N ALA A 464 -23.51 -24.43 4.12
CA ALA A 464 -23.04 -24.89 5.42
C ALA A 464 -23.01 -23.76 6.48
N ALA A 465 -22.55 -22.56 6.12
CA ALA A 465 -22.52 -21.42 7.03
C ALA A 465 -23.93 -20.91 7.40
N LEU A 466 -24.84 -20.86 6.43
CA LEU A 466 -26.24 -20.52 6.66
C LEU A 466 -26.95 -21.57 7.52
N LEU A 467 -26.68 -22.87 7.29
CA LEU A 467 -27.19 -23.95 8.14
C LEU A 467 -26.63 -23.88 9.57
N TYR A 468 -25.34 -23.58 9.72
CA TYR A 468 -24.69 -23.37 11.01
C TYR A 468 -25.33 -22.21 11.80
N ALA A 469 -25.58 -21.07 11.16
CA ALA A 469 -26.24 -19.92 11.79
C ALA A 469 -27.68 -20.27 12.20
N LYS A 470 -28.46 -20.87 11.28
CA LYS A 470 -29.84 -21.33 11.54
C LYS A 470 -29.94 -22.34 12.69
N ASN A 471 -28.99 -23.26 12.80
CA ASN A 471 -28.92 -24.23 13.91
C ASN A 471 -28.44 -23.59 15.22
N SER A 472 -27.68 -22.50 15.13
CA SER A 472 -27.31 -21.64 16.26
C SER A 472 -28.48 -20.71 16.63
N ARG A 473 -29.50 -21.26 17.31
CA ARG A 473 -30.80 -20.64 17.73
C ARG A 473 -30.80 -19.19 18.24
N THR A 474 -29.64 -18.62 18.52
CA THR A 474 -29.49 -17.28 19.03
C THR A 474 -29.21 -16.24 17.93
N TRP A 475 -28.74 -16.64 16.74
CA TRP A 475 -28.40 -15.72 15.62
C TRP A 475 -29.66 -15.11 15.00
N SER A 476 -29.52 -13.93 14.38
CA SER A 476 -30.54 -13.32 13.52
C SER A 476 -30.67 -14.04 12.18
N ASP A 477 -31.71 -13.69 11.41
CA ASP A 477 -31.90 -14.16 10.03
C ASP A 477 -31.01 -13.40 9.01
N ASP A 478 -30.37 -12.28 9.39
CA ASP A 478 -29.49 -11.49 8.51
C ASP A 478 -28.02 -11.89 8.74
N VAL A 479 -27.55 -12.82 7.91
CA VAL A 479 -26.22 -13.43 8.04
C VAL A 479 -25.31 -13.02 6.89
N GLY A 480 -24.25 -12.28 7.20
CA GLY A 480 -23.24 -11.84 6.25
C GLY A 480 -22.08 -12.84 6.13
N LEU A 481 -21.69 -13.15 4.90
CA LEU A 481 -20.64 -14.12 4.57
C LEU A 481 -19.53 -13.45 3.75
N PHE A 482 -18.33 -13.34 4.31
CA PHE A 482 -17.24 -12.57 3.73
C PHE A 482 -15.91 -13.32 3.73
N PHE A 483 -15.07 -13.07 2.72
CA PHE A 483 -13.66 -13.49 2.70
C PHE A 483 -12.74 -12.27 2.81
N HIS A 484 -11.61 -12.42 3.51
CA HIS A 484 -10.45 -11.56 3.27
C HIS A 484 -9.60 -12.21 2.19
N VAL A 485 -9.60 -11.61 1.01
CA VAL A 485 -8.88 -12.10 -0.17
C VAL A 485 -7.37 -11.96 0.03
N PHE A 486 -6.57 -12.85 -0.58
CA PHE A 486 -5.11 -12.79 -0.52
C PHE A 486 -4.59 -11.41 -0.95
N GLY A 487 -3.57 -10.93 -0.26
CA GLY A 487 -3.26 -9.49 -0.18
C GLY A 487 -3.69 -8.95 1.19
N HIS A 488 -5.00 -8.96 1.44
CA HIS A 488 -5.64 -8.28 2.58
C HIS A 488 -5.91 -9.17 3.80
N ASN A 489 -5.72 -10.49 3.66
CA ASN A 489 -5.91 -11.49 4.71
C ASN A 489 -4.83 -11.41 5.81
N SER A 490 -5.25 -11.55 7.08
CA SER A 490 -4.32 -11.54 8.22
C SER A 490 -3.60 -12.89 8.42
N VAL A 491 -4.22 -14.00 8.01
CA VAL A 491 -3.67 -15.37 8.07
C VAL A 491 -3.74 -16.00 6.68
N ASN A 492 -2.66 -16.62 6.21
CA ASN A 492 -2.59 -17.28 4.90
C ASN A 492 -3.18 -18.71 4.97
N SER A 493 -4.48 -18.78 5.21
CA SER A 493 -5.30 -20.00 5.21
C SER A 493 -6.75 -19.62 4.96
N LEU A 494 -7.58 -20.56 4.50
CA LEU A 494 -8.98 -20.26 4.22
C LEU A 494 -9.72 -19.91 5.51
N HIS A 495 -10.51 -18.84 5.45
CA HIS A 495 -11.48 -18.51 6.48
C HIS A 495 -12.56 -17.62 5.85
N MET A 496 -13.79 -18.14 5.81
CA MET A 496 -14.97 -17.33 5.55
C MET A 496 -15.49 -16.81 6.88
N HIS A 497 -15.59 -15.48 7.01
CA HIS A 497 -16.24 -14.83 8.13
C HIS A 497 -17.75 -15.02 8.03
N ILE A 498 -18.35 -15.63 9.05
CA ILE A 498 -19.79 -15.69 9.28
C ILE A 498 -20.11 -14.61 10.32
N LEU A 499 -20.94 -13.64 9.96
CA LEU A 499 -21.32 -12.50 10.80
C LEU A 499 -22.83 -12.41 10.96
N ASP A 500 -23.31 -12.24 12.19
CA ASP A 500 -24.65 -11.68 12.44
C ASP A 500 -24.63 -10.18 12.11
N MET A 501 -25.49 -9.75 11.17
CA MET A 501 -25.50 -8.38 10.63
C MET A 501 -26.34 -7.41 11.46
N GLU A 502 -27.22 -7.92 12.35
CA GLU A 502 -27.97 -7.07 13.29
C GLU A 502 -27.08 -6.62 14.47
N GLU A 503 -26.03 -7.37 14.79
CA GLU A 503 -25.11 -7.12 15.92
C GLU A 503 -23.68 -6.80 15.45
N LEU A 504 -23.50 -5.93 14.44
CA LEU A 504 -22.19 -5.51 13.91
C LEU A 504 -21.42 -4.57 14.87
N GLY A 505 -20.12 -4.85 15.03
CA GLY A 505 -19.18 -4.07 15.84
C GLY A 505 -18.30 -3.08 15.04
N PRO A 506 -17.56 -2.16 15.71
CA PRO A 506 -16.70 -1.18 15.04
C PRO A 506 -15.64 -1.79 14.11
N THR A 507 -15.12 -2.98 14.45
CA THR A 507 -14.11 -3.67 13.63
C THR A 507 -14.64 -4.07 12.24
N PHE A 508 -15.95 -4.32 12.07
CA PHE A 508 -16.52 -4.54 10.72
C PHE A 508 -16.30 -3.32 9.82
N ARG A 509 -16.56 -2.12 10.34
CA ARG A 509 -16.39 -0.86 9.58
C ARG A 509 -14.92 -0.57 9.29
N LYS A 510 -14.00 -0.93 10.19
CA LYS A 510 -12.56 -0.87 9.94
C LYS A 510 -12.11 -1.80 8.80
N TYR A 511 -12.75 -2.96 8.65
CA TYR A 511 -12.39 -3.96 7.63
C TYR A 511 -13.31 -4.03 6.41
N TRP A 512 -14.30 -3.14 6.31
CA TRP A 512 -15.16 -2.91 5.14
C TRP A 512 -14.42 -2.98 3.80
N TYR A 513 -13.25 -2.34 3.70
CA TYR A 513 -12.48 -2.27 2.45
C TYR A 513 -11.95 -3.63 1.96
N LYS A 514 -11.96 -4.66 2.80
CA LYS A 514 -11.47 -6.02 2.49
C LYS A 514 -12.45 -7.14 2.82
N ASN A 515 -13.68 -6.80 3.18
CA ASN A 515 -14.76 -7.76 3.42
C ASN A 515 -15.42 -8.09 2.08
N ALA A 516 -14.84 -9.01 1.30
CA ALA A 516 -15.40 -9.44 0.01
C ALA A 516 -16.57 -10.42 0.22
N PRO A 517 -17.82 -10.09 -0.17
CA PRO A 517 -18.95 -10.99 0.01
C PRO A 517 -18.80 -12.29 -0.80
N ILE A 518 -19.27 -13.41 -0.27
CA ILE A 518 -19.21 -14.70 -0.99
C ILE A 518 -19.88 -14.65 -2.36
N ASP A 519 -20.99 -13.92 -2.52
CA ASP A 519 -21.68 -13.79 -3.80
C ASP A 519 -20.87 -13.01 -4.85
N ALA A 520 -20.01 -12.08 -4.41
CA ALA A 520 -19.09 -11.39 -5.30
C ALA A 520 -18.00 -12.34 -5.84
N VAL A 521 -17.49 -13.24 -4.98
CA VAL A 521 -16.53 -14.29 -5.35
C VAL A 521 -17.18 -15.30 -6.29
N LEU A 522 -18.35 -15.84 -5.91
CA LEU A 522 -19.14 -16.79 -6.69
C LEU A 522 -19.49 -16.24 -8.07
N LYS A 523 -19.89 -14.96 -8.17
CA LYS A 523 -20.20 -14.31 -9.44
C LYS A 523 -19.02 -14.39 -10.42
N VAL A 524 -17.84 -13.94 -9.99
CA VAL A 524 -16.64 -13.93 -10.85
C VAL A 524 -16.25 -15.35 -11.25
N LEU A 525 -16.23 -16.31 -10.33
CA LEU A 525 -15.86 -17.69 -10.67
C LEU A 525 -16.87 -18.34 -11.64
N LYS A 526 -18.17 -18.02 -11.54
CA LYS A 526 -19.20 -18.47 -12.49
C LYS A 526 -19.06 -17.82 -13.87
N GLU A 527 -18.68 -16.55 -13.94
CA GLU A 527 -18.32 -15.87 -15.20
C GLU A 527 -17.12 -16.60 -15.85
N ASN A 528 -16.05 -16.86 -15.09
CA ASN A 528 -14.90 -17.63 -15.56
C ASN A 528 -15.26 -19.06 -16.03
N VAL A 529 -16.25 -19.74 -15.44
CA VAL A 529 -16.75 -21.04 -15.97
C VAL A 529 -17.35 -20.85 -17.36
N GLN A 530 -18.17 -19.82 -17.57
CA GLN A 530 -18.86 -19.56 -18.84
C GLN A 530 -17.88 -19.16 -19.97
N GLU A 531 -16.83 -18.41 -19.64
CA GLU A 531 -15.75 -18.07 -20.58
C GLU A 531 -14.98 -19.30 -21.07
N ASN A 532 -14.78 -20.29 -20.20
CA ASN A 532 -14.01 -21.50 -20.49
C ASN A 532 -14.81 -22.64 -21.18
N LEU A 533 -16.11 -22.45 -21.45
CA LEU A 533 -16.90 -23.47 -22.15
C LEU A 533 -16.47 -23.58 -23.63
N PRO A 534 -16.17 -24.80 -24.14
CA PRO A 534 -15.78 -24.99 -25.54
C PRO A 534 -16.94 -24.65 -26.48
N GLY A 535 -16.90 -23.44 -27.03
CA GLY A 535 -17.98 -22.82 -27.83
C GLY A 535 -18.16 -21.32 -27.53
N SER A 536 -17.74 -20.85 -26.34
CA SER A 536 -17.97 -19.49 -25.85
C SER A 536 -17.42 -18.40 -26.79
N LEU A 537 -16.27 -18.65 -27.43
CA LEU A 537 -15.65 -17.74 -28.42
C LEU A 537 -16.48 -17.54 -29.70
N VAL A 538 -17.27 -18.54 -30.10
CA VAL A 538 -18.18 -18.41 -31.25
C VAL A 538 -19.38 -17.55 -30.84
N THR A 539 -19.96 -17.85 -29.67
CA THR A 539 -21.10 -17.09 -29.14
C THR A 539 -20.76 -15.67 -28.73
N ALA A 540 -19.52 -15.35 -28.33
CA ALA A 540 -19.12 -13.97 -28.05
C ALA A 540 -19.05 -13.12 -29.33
N ALA A 541 -18.49 -13.68 -30.41
CA ALA A 541 -18.48 -13.02 -31.72
C ALA A 541 -19.91 -12.88 -32.29
N GLU A 542 -20.73 -13.93 -32.17
CA GLU A 542 -22.14 -13.90 -32.60
C GLU A 542 -23.02 -13.01 -31.71
N ALA A 543 -22.76 -12.91 -30.40
CA ALA A 543 -23.48 -12.02 -29.49
C ALA A 543 -23.04 -10.57 -29.67
N VAL A 544 -21.77 -10.28 -29.94
CA VAL A 544 -21.31 -8.93 -30.32
C VAL A 544 -21.85 -8.56 -31.71
N ALA A 545 -21.89 -9.49 -32.67
CA ALA A 545 -22.51 -9.25 -33.97
C ALA A 545 -24.04 -9.09 -33.88
N SER A 546 -24.71 -9.87 -33.03
CA SER A 546 -26.16 -9.78 -32.78
C SER A 546 -26.50 -8.53 -31.98
N PHE A 547 -25.69 -8.12 -31.00
CA PHE A 547 -25.86 -6.88 -30.26
C PHE A 547 -25.53 -5.66 -31.11
N ALA A 548 -24.49 -5.72 -31.95
CA ALA A 548 -24.21 -4.69 -32.94
C ALA A 548 -25.35 -4.61 -33.97
N SER A 549 -25.85 -5.73 -34.47
CA SER A 549 -26.99 -5.78 -35.41
C SER A 549 -28.29 -5.32 -34.74
N ALA A 550 -28.54 -5.65 -33.47
CA ALA A 550 -29.71 -5.20 -32.71
C ALA A 550 -29.60 -3.73 -32.31
N THR A 551 -28.40 -3.24 -31.99
CA THR A 551 -28.14 -1.82 -31.73
C THR A 551 -28.22 -1.03 -33.03
N GLN A 552 -27.74 -1.57 -34.15
CA GLN A 552 -27.85 -0.95 -35.47
C GLN A 552 -29.30 -0.98 -35.97
N ALA A 553 -30.06 -2.06 -35.73
CA ALA A 553 -31.49 -2.13 -36.02
C ALA A 553 -32.33 -1.24 -35.09
N ALA A 554 -31.98 -1.10 -33.81
CA ALA A 554 -32.62 -0.19 -32.87
C ALA A 554 -32.27 1.28 -33.18
N THR A 555 -31.04 1.55 -33.59
CA THR A 555 -30.58 2.87 -34.07
C THR A 555 -31.26 3.21 -35.39
N GLN A 556 -31.37 2.26 -36.30
CA GLN A 556 -32.09 2.42 -37.56
C GLN A 556 -33.59 2.61 -37.30
N ALA A 557 -34.22 1.84 -36.40
CA ALA A 557 -35.61 2.04 -36.00
C ALA A 557 -35.85 3.37 -35.26
N LEU A 558 -34.86 3.86 -34.52
CA LEU A 558 -34.87 5.21 -33.93
C LEU A 558 -34.73 6.28 -35.03
N LEU A 559 -33.86 6.10 -36.01
CA LEU A 559 -33.68 7.02 -37.14
C LEU A 559 -34.90 6.99 -38.09
N ASP A 560 -35.56 5.85 -38.25
CA ASP A 560 -36.75 5.68 -39.09
C ASP A 560 -38.01 6.20 -38.37
N ASN A 561 -38.15 5.99 -37.06
CA ASN A 561 -39.16 6.72 -36.27
C ASN A 561 -38.89 8.23 -36.30
N ARG A 562 -37.63 8.66 -36.27
CA ARG A 562 -37.26 10.08 -36.38
C ARG A 562 -37.51 10.62 -37.79
N SER A 563 -37.40 9.81 -38.85
CA SER A 563 -37.72 10.25 -40.22
C SER A 563 -39.23 10.34 -40.47
N MET A 564 -40.04 9.48 -39.82
CA MET A 564 -41.49 9.61 -39.82
C MET A 564 -42.01 10.74 -38.93
N GLN A 565 -41.37 11.04 -37.79
CA GLN A 565 -41.76 12.15 -36.91
C GLN A 565 -41.17 13.52 -37.32
N ALA A 566 -40.11 13.56 -38.13
CA ALA A 566 -39.48 14.81 -38.58
C ALA A 566 -40.36 15.67 -39.52
N ASN A 567 -41.49 15.15 -40.01
CA ASN A 567 -42.45 15.92 -40.82
C ASN A 567 -43.68 16.43 -40.03
N GLU A 568 -43.85 16.08 -38.75
CA GLU A 568 -45.04 16.49 -37.96
C GLU A 568 -44.78 17.02 -36.53
N SER A 569 -43.52 17.33 -36.17
CA SER A 569 -43.22 18.08 -34.92
C SER A 569 -42.29 19.29 -35.11
N VAL A 570 -42.67 20.17 -36.04
CA VAL A 570 -42.12 21.55 -36.05
C VAL A 570 -42.67 22.32 -34.84
N ALA A 571 -41.77 22.81 -33.99
CA ALA A 571 -41.99 23.78 -32.92
C ALA A 571 -42.90 23.36 -31.73
N SER A 572 -42.34 22.56 -30.82
CA SER A 572 -42.54 22.78 -29.38
C SER A 572 -41.18 23.09 -28.75
N GLY A 573 -41.01 24.30 -28.21
CA GLY A 573 -39.72 24.83 -27.80
C GLY A 573 -39.29 24.36 -26.42
N CYS A 574 -38.41 23.36 -26.35
CA CYS A 574 -37.56 23.15 -25.18
C CYS A 574 -36.53 24.30 -25.11
N ASN A 575 -36.79 25.28 -24.25
CA ASN A 575 -35.89 26.41 -24.04
C ASN A 575 -34.57 25.93 -23.43
N ALA A 576 -33.44 26.29 -24.07
CA ALA A 576 -32.09 26.01 -23.57
C ALA A 576 -31.88 26.52 -22.12
N ASP A 577 -32.42 27.70 -21.81
CA ASP A 577 -32.31 28.36 -20.50
C ASP A 577 -33.26 27.81 -19.41
N GLU A 578 -33.82 26.59 -19.56
CA GLU A 578 -34.76 26.05 -18.58
C GLU A 578 -34.11 25.74 -17.22
N ALA A 579 -34.57 26.46 -16.18
CA ALA A 579 -34.13 26.28 -14.80
C ALA A 579 -34.98 25.21 -14.09
N LEU A 580 -34.34 24.09 -13.74
CA LEU A 580 -34.95 22.99 -13.00
C LEU A 580 -34.89 23.28 -11.50
N THR A 581 -36.00 23.13 -10.78
CA THR A 581 -36.01 23.08 -9.31
C THR A 581 -36.12 21.63 -8.84
N ILE A 582 -35.13 21.20 -8.06
CA ILE A 582 -34.94 19.81 -7.62
C ILE A 582 -34.94 19.78 -6.10
N ASN A 583 -35.77 18.93 -5.51
CA ASN A 583 -35.80 18.66 -4.08
C ASN A 583 -34.82 17.52 -3.76
N ILE A 584 -33.67 17.83 -3.15
CA ILE A 584 -32.63 16.86 -2.81
C ILE A 584 -32.58 16.68 -1.29
N GLY A 585 -33.06 15.54 -0.81
CA GLY A 585 -33.09 15.21 0.63
C GLY A 585 -33.92 16.18 1.48
N GLY A 586 -34.87 16.91 0.89
CA GLY A 586 -35.68 17.94 1.54
C GLY A 586 -35.27 19.39 1.24
N GLU A 587 -34.15 19.62 0.54
CA GLU A 587 -33.70 20.98 0.17
C GLU A 587 -33.92 21.28 -1.32
N LEU A 588 -34.49 22.44 -1.64
CA LEU A 588 -34.71 22.88 -3.02
C LEU A 588 -33.43 23.50 -3.63
N ILE A 589 -32.99 22.96 -4.76
CA ILE A 589 -31.83 23.41 -5.53
C ILE A 589 -32.29 23.74 -6.96
N THR A 590 -32.07 24.98 -7.40
CA THR A 590 -32.39 25.42 -8.77
C THR A 590 -31.16 25.38 -9.67
N VAL A 591 -31.20 24.66 -10.80
CA VAL A 591 -30.06 24.47 -11.72
C VAL A 591 -30.54 24.44 -13.18
N ALA A 592 -29.81 25.09 -14.09
CA ALA A 592 -30.14 25.04 -15.52
C ALA A 592 -29.95 23.63 -16.08
N ARG A 593 -30.91 23.12 -16.86
CA ARG A 593 -30.93 21.73 -17.39
C ARG A 593 -29.63 21.35 -18.09
N GLU A 594 -29.10 22.24 -18.93
CA GLU A 594 -27.82 22.05 -19.65
C GLU A 594 -26.65 21.74 -18.73
N THR A 595 -26.63 22.30 -17.51
CA THR A 595 -25.58 22.03 -16.51
C THR A 595 -25.58 20.57 -16.07
N MET A 596 -26.76 19.95 -15.96
CA MET A 596 -26.88 18.53 -15.58
C MET A 596 -26.52 17.61 -16.76
N LEU A 597 -26.77 18.06 -18.00
CA LEU A 597 -26.41 17.36 -19.23
C LEU A 597 -24.91 17.42 -19.57
N LEU A 598 -24.10 18.17 -18.81
CA LEU A 598 -22.63 18.08 -18.86
C LEU A 598 -22.09 16.78 -18.28
N ALA A 599 -22.88 16.05 -17.48
CA ALA A 599 -22.52 14.71 -17.05
C ALA A 599 -22.39 13.77 -18.28
N PRO A 600 -21.52 12.75 -18.24
CA PRO A 600 -21.31 11.84 -19.37
C PRO A 600 -22.64 11.22 -19.85
N PRO A 601 -22.90 11.08 -21.17
CA PRO A 601 -24.19 10.58 -21.69
C PRO A 601 -24.65 9.23 -21.14
N GLU A 602 -23.70 8.37 -20.78
CA GLU A 602 -23.87 7.05 -20.17
C GLU A 602 -24.13 7.09 -18.66
N SER A 603 -23.91 8.24 -18.01
CA SER A 603 -24.10 8.40 -16.57
C SER A 603 -25.58 8.43 -16.20
N LEU A 604 -25.93 7.85 -15.04
CA LEU A 604 -27.28 7.92 -14.51
C LEU A 604 -27.74 9.38 -14.38
N LEU A 605 -26.85 10.28 -13.96
CA LEU A 605 -27.18 11.70 -13.84
C LEU A 605 -27.62 12.30 -15.18
N HIS A 606 -26.90 12.05 -16.27
CA HIS A 606 -27.30 12.53 -17.60
C HIS A 606 -28.64 11.95 -18.03
N LEU A 607 -28.84 10.63 -17.88
CA LEU A 607 -30.06 9.93 -18.26
C LEU A 607 -31.31 10.44 -17.52
N LEU A 608 -31.19 10.78 -16.24
CA LEU A 608 -32.28 11.35 -15.44
C LEU A 608 -32.80 12.70 -15.96
N PHE A 609 -31.93 13.49 -16.61
CA PHE A 609 -32.27 14.82 -17.12
C PHE A 609 -32.39 14.92 -18.65
N SER A 610 -31.96 13.89 -19.41
CA SER A 610 -31.98 13.91 -20.88
C SER A 610 -33.35 13.62 -21.50
N THR A 611 -34.20 12.85 -20.81
CA THR A 611 -35.60 12.63 -21.21
C THR A 611 -36.46 13.89 -21.04
N GLY A 612 -37.64 13.91 -21.68
CA GLY A 612 -38.62 14.98 -21.50
C GLY A 612 -39.17 15.02 -20.06
N TRP A 613 -39.55 16.22 -19.59
CA TRP A 613 -40.00 16.45 -18.21
C TRP A 613 -41.24 15.63 -17.81
N ASP A 614 -42.19 15.45 -18.74
CA ASP A 614 -43.42 14.70 -18.51
C ASP A 614 -43.23 13.17 -18.59
N SER A 615 -42.06 12.71 -19.03
CA SER A 615 -41.70 11.29 -19.14
C SER A 615 -40.49 10.89 -18.29
N SER A 616 -39.95 11.79 -17.45
CA SER A 616 -38.89 11.46 -16.52
C SER A 616 -39.39 10.44 -15.47
N PRO A 617 -38.65 9.35 -15.20
CA PRO A 617 -39.01 8.36 -14.18
C PRO A 617 -38.88 8.88 -12.74
N LEU A 618 -38.43 10.13 -12.54
CA LEU A 618 -38.24 10.72 -11.22
C LEU A 618 -39.58 10.99 -10.52
N THR A 619 -39.67 10.53 -9.27
CA THR A 619 -40.76 10.88 -8.37
C THR A 619 -40.80 12.40 -8.17
N LYS A 620 -42.00 12.99 -8.18
CA LYS A 620 -42.20 14.41 -7.86
C LYS A 620 -42.65 14.56 -6.40
N ASP A 621 -42.20 15.63 -5.74
CA ASP A 621 -42.65 15.99 -4.39
C ASP A 621 -44.09 16.54 -4.40
N MET A 622 -44.63 16.85 -3.22
CA MET A 622 -45.99 17.40 -3.08
C MET A 622 -46.21 18.78 -3.73
N HIS A 623 -45.15 19.43 -4.21
CA HIS A 623 -45.18 20.70 -4.94
C HIS A 623 -44.87 20.53 -6.44
N GLY A 624 -44.63 19.30 -6.91
CA GLY A 624 -44.34 19.00 -8.31
C GLY A 624 -42.85 19.09 -8.70
N HIS A 625 -41.95 19.36 -7.75
CA HIS A 625 -40.50 19.36 -8.03
C HIS A 625 -39.97 17.93 -8.13
N MET A 626 -38.93 17.68 -8.92
CA MET A 626 -38.27 16.37 -8.94
C MET A 626 -37.63 16.08 -7.58
N PHE A 627 -37.87 14.90 -7.01
CA PHE A 627 -37.34 14.48 -5.72
C PHE A 627 -36.19 13.48 -5.89
N LEU A 628 -35.04 13.79 -5.28
CA LEU A 628 -33.87 12.91 -5.18
C LEU A 628 -33.59 12.61 -3.71
N ASN A 629 -33.76 11.35 -3.32
CA ASN A 629 -33.52 10.90 -1.95
C ASN A 629 -32.03 10.58 -1.71
N CYS A 630 -31.17 11.60 -1.70
CA CYS A 630 -29.74 11.45 -1.46
C CYS A 630 -29.16 12.58 -0.58
N PRO A 631 -27.93 12.43 -0.02
CA PRO A 631 -27.34 13.42 0.87
C PRO A 631 -27.10 14.77 0.20
N THR A 632 -27.85 15.79 0.63
CA THR A 632 -27.86 17.13 0.02
C THR A 632 -26.48 17.79 -0.01
N ARG A 633 -25.64 17.57 1.01
CA ARG A 633 -24.28 18.15 1.09
C ARG A 633 -23.38 17.60 -0.02
N ALA A 634 -23.43 16.30 -0.28
CA ALA A 634 -22.67 15.66 -1.35
C ALA A 634 -23.19 16.05 -2.74
N ALA A 635 -24.51 16.01 -2.92
CA ALA A 635 -25.18 16.41 -4.17
C ALA A 635 -24.80 17.82 -4.61
N LYS A 636 -24.76 18.77 -3.67
CA LYS A 636 -24.33 20.16 -3.92
C LYS A 636 -22.91 20.25 -4.45
N VAL A 637 -21.94 19.51 -3.88
CA VAL A 637 -20.54 19.54 -4.34
C VAL A 637 -20.44 19.12 -5.81
N ILE A 638 -21.18 18.08 -6.20
CA ILE A 638 -21.24 17.60 -7.59
C ILE A 638 -21.90 18.64 -8.50
N ILE A 639 -23.09 19.14 -8.14
CA ILE A 639 -23.85 20.11 -8.94
C ILE A 639 -23.09 21.44 -9.08
N ASP A 640 -22.44 21.93 -8.02
CA ASP A 640 -21.62 23.14 -8.05
C ASP A 640 -20.37 22.96 -8.91
N HIS A 641 -19.77 21.77 -8.92
CA HIS A 641 -18.66 21.49 -9.84
C HIS A 641 -19.12 21.53 -11.31
N LEU A 642 -20.27 20.93 -11.64
CA LEU A 642 -20.87 21.03 -12.98
C LEU A 642 -21.22 22.49 -13.34
N ARG A 643 -21.74 23.30 -12.41
CA ARG A 643 -21.97 24.75 -12.62
C ARG A 643 -20.68 25.49 -12.95
N ILE A 644 -19.58 25.18 -12.26
CA ILE A 644 -18.26 25.80 -12.51
C ILE A 644 -17.75 25.41 -13.89
N ILE A 645 -17.88 24.14 -14.30
CA ILE A 645 -17.54 23.70 -15.67
C ILE A 645 -18.39 24.46 -16.69
N HIS A 646 -19.70 24.53 -16.48
CA HIS A 646 -20.62 25.23 -17.39
C HIS A 646 -20.27 26.71 -17.58
N GLN A 647 -19.97 27.41 -16.48
CA GLN A 647 -19.68 28.86 -16.50
C GLN A 647 -18.24 29.22 -16.86
N THR A 648 -17.32 28.25 -16.87
CA THR A 648 -15.91 28.48 -17.23
C THR A 648 -15.77 28.58 -18.74
N PRO A 649 -14.96 29.50 -19.29
CA PRO A 649 -14.74 29.57 -20.73
C PRO A 649 -14.06 28.33 -21.33
N TYR A 650 -14.36 28.01 -22.60
CA TYR A 650 -13.75 26.89 -23.35
C TYR A 650 -12.21 26.85 -23.34
N ASP A 651 -11.53 27.98 -23.11
CA ASP A 651 -10.06 28.09 -23.08
C ASP A 651 -9.45 27.87 -21.68
N GLN A 652 -10.26 27.56 -20.67
CA GLN A 652 -9.86 27.40 -19.28
C GLN A 652 -10.19 26.02 -18.74
N VAL A 653 -9.32 25.52 -17.85
CA VAL A 653 -9.41 24.19 -17.24
C VAL A 653 -9.86 24.31 -15.79
N VAL A 654 -10.97 23.66 -15.47
CA VAL A 654 -11.49 23.44 -14.12
C VAL A 654 -10.84 22.18 -13.54
N ARG A 655 -10.34 22.27 -12.30
CA ARG A 655 -9.80 21.12 -11.55
C ARG A 655 -10.91 20.46 -10.72
N PRO A 656 -10.78 19.16 -10.37
CA PRO A 656 -11.67 18.49 -9.42
C PRO A 656 -11.95 19.33 -8.16
N PRO A 657 -13.16 19.26 -7.58
CA PRO A 657 -13.55 20.08 -6.45
C PRO A 657 -12.75 19.70 -5.20
N PHE A 658 -12.41 20.68 -4.37
CA PHE A 658 -11.83 20.40 -3.05
C PHE A 658 -12.94 19.93 -2.11
N VAL A 659 -13.03 18.61 -1.90
CA VAL A 659 -13.97 18.00 -0.95
C VAL A 659 -13.32 17.97 0.44
N ARG A 660 -14.07 18.36 1.47
CA ARG A 660 -13.60 18.25 2.85
C ARG A 660 -13.54 16.79 3.30
N ARG A 661 -12.62 16.46 4.22
CA ARG A 661 -12.43 15.07 4.70
C ARG A 661 -13.71 14.47 5.27
N GLU A 662 -14.53 15.25 5.98
CA GLU A 662 -15.82 14.79 6.52
C GLU A 662 -16.92 14.55 5.48
N LEU A 663 -16.70 14.91 4.21
CA LEU A 663 -17.65 14.75 3.10
C LEU A 663 -17.14 13.83 1.99
N MET A 664 -15.87 13.38 2.04
CA MET A 664 -15.25 12.68 0.92
C MET A 664 -15.99 11.40 0.54
N PHE A 665 -16.33 10.56 1.53
CA PHE A 665 -17.07 9.32 1.29
C PHE A 665 -18.47 9.56 0.74
N GLU A 666 -19.26 10.48 1.32
CA GLU A 666 -20.60 10.81 0.79
C GLU A 666 -20.55 11.32 -0.66
N VAL A 667 -19.55 12.13 -1.01
CA VAL A 667 -19.37 12.64 -2.38
C VAL A 667 -18.91 11.53 -3.33
N GLN A 668 -18.00 10.66 -2.90
CA GLN A 668 -17.50 9.57 -3.72
C GLN A 668 -18.60 8.54 -4.01
N ASP A 669 -19.30 8.05 -2.97
CA ASP A 669 -20.39 7.09 -3.11
C ASP A 669 -21.51 7.65 -4.00
N LEU A 670 -21.90 8.93 -3.81
CA LEU A 670 -22.92 9.55 -4.64
C LEU A 670 -22.45 9.77 -6.09
N ALA A 671 -21.20 10.18 -6.30
CA ALA A 671 -20.64 10.34 -7.64
C ALA A 671 -20.54 9.00 -8.39
N PHE A 672 -20.22 7.92 -7.68
CA PHE A 672 -20.27 6.55 -8.22
C PHE A 672 -21.70 6.15 -8.62
N ILE A 673 -22.67 6.29 -7.71
CA ILE A 673 -24.10 5.98 -7.98
C ILE A 673 -24.64 6.77 -9.18
N TRP A 674 -24.22 8.04 -9.31
CA TRP A 674 -24.63 8.91 -10.42
C TRP A 674 -23.86 8.67 -11.74
N GLY A 675 -22.83 7.83 -11.74
CA GLY A 675 -21.99 7.56 -12.91
C GLY A 675 -21.08 8.73 -13.30
N VAL A 676 -20.71 9.58 -12.34
CA VAL A 676 -19.92 10.81 -12.54
C VAL A 676 -18.64 10.87 -11.72
N GLU A 677 -18.24 9.80 -11.03
CA GLU A 677 -17.03 9.76 -10.18
C GLU A 677 -15.77 10.18 -10.94
N ASP A 678 -15.48 9.50 -12.06
CA ASP A 678 -14.33 9.77 -12.92
C ASP A 678 -14.35 11.17 -13.55
N PHE A 679 -15.56 11.68 -13.80
CA PHE A 679 -15.78 13.02 -14.32
C PHE A 679 -15.51 14.08 -13.24
N VAL A 680 -16.09 13.95 -12.05
CA VAL A 680 -16.06 15.00 -11.02
C VAL A 680 -14.78 14.96 -10.19
N LEU A 681 -14.28 13.77 -9.83
CA LEU A 681 -13.22 13.62 -8.81
C LEU A 681 -11.84 13.35 -9.40
N HIS A 682 -11.74 12.67 -10.55
CA HIS A 682 -10.45 12.21 -11.07
C HIS A 682 -9.87 13.07 -12.21
N ARG A 683 -10.70 13.82 -12.95
CA ARG A 683 -10.28 14.52 -14.18
C ARG A 683 -10.48 16.03 -14.10
N SER A 684 -9.59 16.77 -14.76
CA SER A 684 -9.77 18.21 -14.98
C SER A 684 -10.44 18.43 -16.34
N HIS A 685 -11.38 19.37 -16.43
CA HIS A 685 -12.22 19.60 -17.61
C HIS A 685 -12.04 20.98 -18.20
N TYR A 686 -12.21 21.10 -19.50
CA TYR A 686 -12.38 22.41 -20.13
C TYR A 686 -13.78 22.96 -19.82
N GLY A 687 -13.89 24.28 -19.72
CA GLY A 687 -15.17 24.95 -19.54
C GLY A 687 -16.08 24.90 -20.77
N TYR A 688 -17.36 25.24 -20.59
CA TYR A 688 -18.38 25.21 -21.64
C TYR A 688 -18.97 26.59 -22.00
N ALA A 689 -18.51 27.68 -21.36
CA ALA A 689 -18.98 29.03 -21.69
C ALA A 689 -18.23 29.64 -22.89
N PRO A 690 -18.90 30.44 -23.74
CA PRO A 690 -18.21 31.27 -24.72
C PRO A 690 -17.27 32.28 -24.05
N ALA A 691 -16.10 32.52 -24.65
CA ALA A 691 -15.12 33.46 -24.12
C ALA A 691 -15.68 34.89 -24.10
N LEU A 692 -15.70 35.53 -22.92
CA LEU A 692 -16.23 36.88 -22.76
C LEU A 692 -15.43 37.91 -23.56
N PRO A 693 -16.03 38.62 -24.55
CA PRO A 693 -15.32 39.60 -25.35
C PRO A 693 -14.81 40.74 -24.46
N GLY A 694 -13.52 41.08 -24.61
CA GLY A 694 -12.86 42.16 -23.88
C GLY A 694 -12.08 41.73 -22.63
N ARG A 695 -12.36 40.57 -22.02
CA ARG A 695 -11.46 40.00 -20.99
C ARG A 695 -10.26 39.33 -21.66
N LYS A 696 -9.23 40.12 -21.99
CA LYS A 696 -7.87 39.58 -22.17
C LYS A 696 -7.40 39.01 -20.84
N TYR A 697 -7.70 37.73 -20.59
CA TYR A 697 -7.15 37.02 -19.45
C TYR A 697 -5.64 37.12 -19.55
N GLN A 698 -4.99 37.76 -18.58
CA GLN A 698 -3.54 37.69 -18.50
C GLN A 698 -3.20 36.22 -18.28
N LYS A 699 -2.77 35.54 -19.35
CA LYS A 699 -2.07 34.27 -19.24
C LYS A 699 -0.93 34.51 -18.24
N ARG A 700 -1.13 34.15 -16.98
CA ARG A 700 -0.03 34.00 -16.03
C ARG A 700 0.88 32.99 -16.70
N PRO A 701 2.07 33.37 -17.19
CA PRO A 701 2.88 32.45 -17.98
C PRO A 701 3.17 31.26 -17.07
N PHE A 702 2.73 30.07 -17.47
CA PHE A 702 3.01 28.83 -16.75
C PHE A 702 4.48 28.46 -17.02
N SER A 703 5.34 29.24 -16.40
CA SER A 703 6.77 29.31 -16.66
C SER A 703 7.49 28.38 -15.68
N TRP A 704 7.77 27.18 -16.16
CA TRP A 704 8.71 26.24 -15.56
C TRP A 704 10.11 26.84 -15.34
N SER A 705 10.45 27.97 -15.98
CA SER A 705 11.79 28.57 -15.93
C SER A 705 12.00 29.63 -14.83
N THR A 706 10.95 30.08 -14.13
CA THR A 706 11.05 31.24 -13.21
C THR A 706 11.68 30.95 -11.85
N CYS A 707 11.93 29.68 -11.50
CA CYS A 707 12.65 29.34 -10.27
C CYS A 707 14.16 29.65 -10.35
N CYS A 708 14.75 29.64 -11.55
CA CYS A 708 16.21 29.66 -11.72
C CYS A 708 16.87 31.04 -11.98
N ARG A 709 16.16 32.17 -11.83
CA ARG A 709 16.74 33.52 -12.08
C ARG A 709 16.60 34.54 -10.95
N ARG A 710 16.87 34.12 -9.70
CA ARG A 710 17.08 35.02 -8.55
C ARG A 710 18.33 34.71 -7.69
N ARG A 711 19.45 34.32 -8.32
CA ARG A 711 20.79 34.32 -7.69
C ARG A 711 21.88 34.82 -8.66
N ALA A 712 21.89 36.14 -8.92
CA ALA A 712 23.00 36.81 -9.60
C ALA A 712 23.00 38.33 -9.33
N ARG A 713 23.27 38.74 -8.08
CA ARG A 713 23.64 40.13 -7.69
C ARG A 713 24.03 40.24 -6.20
N PHE A 714 25.11 39.55 -5.80
CA PHE A 714 25.92 39.94 -4.65
C PHE A 714 27.37 39.56 -4.94
N ALA A 715 28.11 40.50 -5.53
CA ALA A 715 29.57 40.44 -5.55
C ALA A 715 30.08 41.12 -4.26
N PRO A 716 31.05 40.55 -3.54
CA PRO A 716 31.60 41.18 -2.34
C PRO A 716 32.41 42.42 -2.74
N ARG A 717 32.22 43.52 -1.99
CA ARG A 717 33.17 44.64 -2.02
C ARG A 717 34.48 44.19 -1.37
N ALA A 718 35.58 44.31 -2.08
CA ALA A 718 36.91 44.28 -1.47
C ALA A 718 37.07 45.47 -0.51
N GLY A 719 37.75 45.26 0.62
CA GLY A 719 37.92 46.28 1.64
C GLY A 719 39.02 47.31 1.32
N ARG A 720 38.83 48.51 1.86
CA ARG A 720 39.83 49.24 2.62
C ARG A 720 39.19 49.67 3.93
#